data_AF-A0A191Z0C3-F1
#
_entry.id   AF-A0A191Z0C3-F1
#
_cell.length_a   1.000
_cell.length_b   1.000
_cell.length_c   1.000
_cell.angle_alpha   90.00
_cell.angle_beta   90.00
_cell.angle_gamma   90.00
#
_symmetry.space_group_name_H-M   'P 1'
#
loop_
_entity.id
_entity.type
_entity.pdbx_description
1 polymer ?
#
loop_
_entity_poly.entity_id
_entity_poly.type
_entity_poly.pdbx_seq_one_letter_code
_entity_poly.pdbx_strand_id
1 'polypeptide(L)'
;MLFSEETKQDLPAKLSEEWQVFIVDHFAFSAKRINVDISFETWKEDWKRSTRFYEQLIIDKVICHNIIIPIASGKSEVIKAGEENTPPLGAGSLISPTPACSLSEWPKKCFISTELNKTDEEFLGDILRELNLINDTVYNACQKYWNNVISAHDIGRELIKNIPTCKISLIINSANPAQEAKEISKLPLRERTAWFLAVVDYYFTKTKLLNAISFESMSKIPLLKAMTTTAKKKDIINGLNEILGNYCFHETSSNEKICRALGMLSARDCAAAACIIIKDNPCFPSMGLQSANLLTVGNKPYLHLTSDEKQLIFGVDKPRARSRKISILNGQSAIIFKQLVESTKKGREKIKNSPNSSAYRYLFITVTRYGAMSPGNIDKIITGDIGLNLYDTIKNDLVNVNLNKDTFNLSSIRVTQGIIEFLNTGSINAVAKVLGNSAQTVLGSYIPDWLFVRHGIKSVRIFQQKIVIVSSANKPWLLEISDFESEKDLLKFIAKMLTEATGQDAMTADMHRKLSGCVPHSEIMFTPLIERNLRINLCPESLGNLYAYAEHSSKNLDNNQRNLTDEATGLTPQSLICLAELISDAAENKYVGEVESAIQSSIKGKSLLEFSLTHKKALKIAEQRVSNIKVANIYSLREI
;
A
#
# COMPACT_ATOMS: atom_id res chain seq x y z
N MET A 1 33.97 -22.54 -28.95
CA MET A 1 34.87 -23.68 -28.71
C MET A 1 34.13 -24.81 -27.99
N LEU A 2 33.58 -24.59 -26.79
CA LEU A 2 32.75 -25.58 -26.06
C LEU A 2 31.69 -26.32 -26.93
N PHE A 3 30.93 -25.61 -27.77
CA PHE A 3 29.95 -26.24 -28.67
C PHE A 3 30.60 -27.24 -29.66
N SER A 4 31.64 -26.81 -30.39
CA SER A 4 32.34 -27.64 -31.37
C SER A 4 33.06 -28.83 -30.72
N GLU A 5 33.57 -28.65 -29.48
CA GLU A 5 34.19 -29.72 -28.68
C GLU A 5 33.18 -30.76 -28.19
N GLU A 6 32.00 -30.34 -27.72
CA GLU A 6 30.96 -31.26 -27.22
C GLU A 6 30.15 -31.94 -28.33
N THR A 7 29.92 -31.27 -29.47
CA THR A 7 29.18 -31.85 -30.60
C THR A 7 30.07 -32.55 -31.62
N LYS A 8 31.40 -32.48 -31.48
CA LYS A 8 32.41 -32.97 -32.45
C LYS A 8 32.15 -32.45 -33.87
N GLN A 9 31.62 -31.24 -33.99
CA GLN A 9 31.30 -30.63 -35.28
C GLN A 9 32.44 -29.69 -35.67
N ASP A 10 33.09 -29.99 -36.80
CA ASP A 10 34.12 -29.13 -37.37
C ASP A 10 33.54 -27.78 -37.83
N LEU A 11 34.36 -26.74 -37.84
CA LEU A 11 33.95 -25.45 -38.40
C LEU A 11 33.69 -25.60 -39.90
N PRO A 12 32.57 -25.05 -40.43
CA PRO A 12 32.30 -25.11 -41.86
C PRO A 12 33.38 -24.41 -42.68
N ALA A 13 33.55 -24.85 -43.93
CA ALA A 13 34.50 -24.23 -44.85
C ALA A 13 34.20 -22.72 -45.04
N LYS A 14 35.24 -21.92 -45.33
CA LYS A 14 35.07 -20.47 -45.55
C LYS A 14 34.04 -20.21 -46.65
N LEU A 15 33.14 -19.25 -46.40
CA LEU A 15 32.06 -18.86 -47.32
C LEU A 15 31.08 -20.00 -47.71
N SER A 16 31.06 -21.11 -46.96
CA SER A 16 30.07 -22.17 -47.14
C SER A 16 28.68 -21.75 -46.64
N GLU A 17 27.62 -22.20 -47.31
CA GLU A 17 26.24 -22.03 -46.83
C GLU A 17 25.95 -22.86 -45.57
N GLU A 18 26.78 -23.86 -45.26
CA GLU A 18 26.71 -24.69 -44.05
C GLU A 18 26.89 -23.88 -42.76
N TRP A 19 27.46 -22.67 -42.85
CA TRP A 19 27.51 -21.74 -41.72
C TRP A 19 26.13 -21.37 -41.19
N GLN A 20 25.09 -21.31 -42.04
CA GLN A 20 23.73 -21.05 -41.60
C GLN A 20 23.21 -22.15 -40.67
N VAL A 21 23.47 -23.41 -41.03
CA VAL A 21 23.09 -24.58 -40.23
C VAL A 21 23.88 -24.60 -38.92
N PHE A 22 25.19 -24.39 -38.98
CA PHE A 22 26.06 -24.36 -37.81
C PHE A 22 25.65 -23.29 -36.78
N ILE A 23 25.30 -22.08 -37.24
CA ILE A 23 24.88 -20.98 -36.35
C ILE A 23 23.53 -21.28 -35.69
N VAL A 24 22.59 -21.89 -36.42
CA VAL A 24 21.28 -22.29 -35.87
C VAL A 24 21.43 -23.42 -34.87
N ASP A 25 22.29 -24.41 -35.14
CA ASP A 25 22.55 -25.52 -34.22
C ASP A 25 23.25 -25.03 -32.95
N HIS A 26 24.21 -24.10 -33.08
CA HIS A 26 24.84 -23.45 -31.93
C HIS A 26 23.82 -22.64 -31.11
N PHE A 27 22.89 -21.94 -31.75
CA PHE A 27 21.81 -21.23 -31.08
C PHE A 27 20.93 -22.19 -30.28
N ALA A 28 20.44 -23.25 -30.92
CA ALA A 28 19.58 -24.26 -30.30
C ALA A 28 20.30 -24.98 -29.14
N PHE A 29 21.57 -25.33 -29.32
CA PHE A 29 22.39 -25.93 -28.28
C PHE A 29 22.56 -24.99 -27.07
N SER A 30 22.88 -23.71 -27.32
CA SER A 30 23.01 -22.74 -26.23
C SER A 30 21.68 -22.55 -25.47
N ALA A 31 20.55 -22.55 -26.19
CA ALA A 31 19.23 -22.39 -25.60
C ALA A 31 18.81 -23.59 -24.72
N LYS A 32 19.25 -24.81 -25.03
CA LYS A 32 19.00 -26.00 -24.19
C LYS A 32 19.57 -25.91 -22.78
N ARG A 33 20.54 -25.01 -22.54
CA ARG A 33 21.16 -24.80 -21.22
C ARG A 33 20.32 -23.90 -20.30
N ILE A 34 19.30 -23.22 -20.84
CA ILE A 34 18.39 -22.36 -20.07
C ILE A 34 17.63 -23.21 -19.05
N ASN A 35 17.64 -22.79 -17.78
CA ASN A 35 17.03 -23.49 -16.63
C ASN A 35 17.63 -24.86 -16.26
N VAL A 36 18.67 -25.30 -16.98
CA VAL A 36 19.46 -26.48 -16.63
C VAL A 36 20.71 -26.02 -15.87
N ASP A 37 21.52 -25.14 -16.50
CA ASP A 37 22.80 -24.70 -15.93
C ASP A 37 22.99 -23.17 -15.91
N ILE A 38 22.21 -22.42 -16.71
CA ILE A 38 22.31 -20.96 -16.82
C ILE A 38 20.93 -20.30 -16.85
N SER A 39 20.83 -19.05 -16.34
CA SER A 39 19.61 -18.26 -16.43
C SER A 39 19.36 -17.74 -17.85
N PHE A 40 18.11 -17.38 -18.17
CA PHE A 40 17.75 -16.78 -19.46
C PHE A 40 18.53 -15.49 -19.75
N GLU A 41 18.73 -14.64 -18.75
CA GLU A 41 19.49 -13.40 -18.86
C GLU A 41 20.97 -13.67 -19.15
N THR A 42 21.54 -14.66 -18.46
CA THR A 42 22.94 -15.07 -18.69
C THR A 42 23.11 -15.66 -20.08
N TRP A 43 22.19 -16.54 -20.50
CA TRP A 43 22.14 -17.08 -21.86
C TRP A 43 22.02 -15.97 -22.91
N LYS A 44 21.16 -14.98 -22.68
CA LYS A 44 20.97 -13.84 -23.61
C LYS A 44 22.23 -13.00 -23.73
N GLU A 45 22.95 -12.75 -22.64
CA GLU A 45 24.23 -12.06 -22.66
C GLU A 45 25.33 -12.87 -23.37
N ASP A 46 25.39 -14.17 -23.12
CA ASP A 46 26.33 -15.08 -23.77
C ASP A 46 26.04 -15.19 -25.27
N TRP A 47 24.78 -15.32 -25.66
CA TRP A 47 24.39 -15.32 -27.07
C TRP A 47 24.74 -14.01 -27.76
N LYS A 48 24.56 -12.87 -27.08
CA LYS A 48 24.96 -11.55 -27.62
C LYS A 48 26.47 -11.46 -27.89
N ARG A 49 27.30 -12.14 -27.11
CA ARG A 49 28.76 -12.25 -27.37
C ARG A 49 29.03 -13.12 -28.61
N SER A 50 28.32 -14.23 -28.74
CA SER A 50 28.39 -15.10 -29.93
C SER A 50 27.92 -14.36 -31.20
N THR A 51 26.85 -13.56 -31.12
CA THR A 51 26.38 -12.72 -32.24
C THR A 51 27.47 -11.78 -32.72
N ARG A 52 28.13 -11.05 -31.79
CA ARG A 52 29.25 -10.15 -32.14
C ARG A 52 30.42 -10.87 -32.80
N PHE A 53 30.70 -12.09 -32.35
CA PHE A 53 31.74 -12.92 -32.96
C PHE A 53 31.37 -13.29 -34.41
N TYR A 54 30.13 -13.72 -34.67
CA TYR A 54 29.69 -14.02 -36.03
C TYR A 54 29.60 -12.78 -36.92
N GLU A 55 29.16 -11.63 -36.38
CA GLU A 55 29.19 -10.34 -37.08
C GLU A 55 30.62 -9.98 -37.50
N GLN A 56 31.60 -10.19 -36.62
CA GLN A 56 33.01 -9.98 -36.95
C GLN A 56 33.50 -10.93 -38.05
N LEU A 57 33.09 -12.21 -38.02
CA LEU A 57 33.45 -13.16 -39.08
C LEU A 57 32.81 -12.84 -40.44
N ILE A 58 31.64 -12.20 -40.45
CA ILE A 58 31.03 -11.65 -41.67
C ILE A 58 31.84 -10.46 -42.18
N ILE A 59 32.25 -9.54 -41.28
CA ILE A 59 33.09 -8.38 -41.62
C ILE A 59 34.45 -8.83 -42.19
N ASP A 60 35.04 -9.86 -41.59
CA ASP A 60 36.33 -10.44 -41.98
C ASP A 60 36.23 -11.36 -43.22
N LYS A 61 35.04 -11.46 -43.83
CA LYS A 61 34.75 -12.29 -45.02
C LYS A 61 35.08 -13.77 -44.85
N VAL A 62 34.98 -14.28 -43.63
CA VAL A 62 35.09 -15.71 -43.32
C VAL A 62 33.75 -16.41 -43.56
N ILE A 63 32.65 -15.71 -43.29
CA ILE A 63 31.26 -16.15 -43.43
C ILE A 63 30.55 -15.26 -44.47
N CYS A 64 29.60 -15.82 -45.22
CA CYS A 64 28.82 -15.06 -46.22
C CYS A 64 27.92 -13.99 -45.58
N HIS A 65 27.74 -12.88 -46.28
CA HIS A 65 26.96 -11.72 -45.82
C HIS A 65 25.44 -11.96 -45.76
N ASN A 66 24.95 -13.00 -46.42
CA ASN A 66 23.53 -13.38 -46.48
C ASN A 66 23.09 -14.28 -45.32
N ILE A 67 23.99 -14.60 -44.38
CA ILE A 67 23.71 -15.48 -43.26
C ILE A 67 22.96 -14.75 -42.16
N ILE A 68 21.87 -15.36 -41.70
CA ILE A 68 20.99 -14.82 -40.67
C ILE A 68 21.46 -15.35 -39.32
N ILE A 69 21.88 -14.44 -38.44
CA ILE A 69 22.21 -14.77 -37.05
C ILE A 69 20.93 -14.67 -36.21
N PRO A 70 20.47 -15.75 -35.55
CA PRO A 70 19.29 -15.72 -34.70
C PRO A 70 19.38 -14.64 -33.62
N ILE A 71 18.30 -13.89 -33.42
CA ILE A 71 18.21 -12.89 -32.36
C ILE A 71 17.59 -13.55 -31.13
N ALA A 72 18.23 -13.41 -29.97
CA ALA A 72 17.65 -13.80 -28.69
C ALA A 72 16.55 -12.79 -28.28
N SER A 73 15.40 -12.83 -28.96
CA SER A 73 14.21 -12.04 -28.65
C SER A 73 13.15 -12.93 -28.01
N GLY A 74 13.24 -13.08 -26.70
CA GLY A 74 12.16 -13.57 -25.86
C GLY A 74 12.05 -12.67 -24.63
N LYS A 75 10.83 -12.33 -24.23
CA LYS A 75 10.61 -11.95 -22.83
C LYS A 75 10.71 -13.25 -22.06
N SER A 76 11.69 -13.35 -21.17
CA SER A 76 11.65 -14.40 -20.16
C SER A 76 10.32 -14.25 -19.45
N GLU A 77 9.41 -15.21 -19.58
CA GLU A 77 8.44 -15.51 -18.52
C GLU A 77 9.20 -16.22 -17.39
N VAL A 78 10.29 -15.61 -16.94
CA VAL A 78 10.88 -15.86 -15.65
C VAL A 78 10.59 -14.60 -14.87
N ILE A 79 9.73 -14.79 -13.87
CA ILE A 79 9.45 -13.94 -12.72
C ILE A 79 10.64 -13.01 -12.46
N LYS A 80 10.60 -11.82 -13.07
CA LYS A 80 11.43 -10.73 -12.62
C LYS A 80 10.94 -10.42 -11.21
N ALA A 81 11.80 -10.58 -10.22
CA ALA A 81 11.57 -10.11 -8.85
C ALA A 81 11.62 -8.57 -8.77
N GLY A 82 10.95 -7.91 -9.69
CA GLY A 82 10.65 -6.50 -9.74
C GLY A 82 9.21 -6.39 -10.20
N GLU A 83 8.44 -5.51 -9.57
CA GLU A 83 7.00 -5.32 -9.78
C GLU A 83 6.62 -4.87 -11.21
N GLU A 84 7.60 -4.82 -12.10
CA GLU A 84 7.53 -4.44 -13.50
C GLU A 84 6.85 -5.60 -14.27
N ASN A 85 5.56 -5.42 -14.57
CA ASN A 85 4.60 -6.39 -15.12
C ASN A 85 3.79 -7.20 -14.08
N THR A 86 3.76 -6.81 -12.81
CA THR A 86 2.84 -7.46 -11.87
C THR A 86 1.40 -7.01 -12.14
N PRO A 87 0.45 -7.91 -12.41
CA PRO A 87 -0.94 -7.53 -12.61
C PRO A 87 -1.60 -7.08 -11.30
N PRO A 88 -2.63 -6.20 -11.34
CA PRO A 88 -3.43 -5.91 -10.16
C PRO A 88 -4.19 -7.14 -9.66
N LEU A 89 -4.67 -7.08 -8.42
CA LEU A 89 -5.57 -8.08 -7.84
C LEU A 89 -6.77 -8.33 -8.76
N GLY A 90 -7.04 -9.61 -9.04
CA GLY A 90 -8.19 -10.06 -9.83
C GLY A 90 -8.03 -9.89 -11.34
N ALA A 91 -6.83 -9.52 -11.82
CA ALA A 91 -6.59 -9.48 -13.26
C ALA A 91 -6.79 -10.87 -13.89
N GLY A 92 -7.71 -10.94 -14.85
CA GLY A 92 -7.90 -12.08 -15.72
C GLY A 92 -7.38 -11.78 -17.13
N SER A 93 -6.90 -12.81 -17.83
CA SER A 93 -6.61 -12.72 -19.25
C SER A 93 -7.90 -13.00 -20.04
N LEU A 94 -8.37 -12.02 -20.80
CA LEU A 94 -9.38 -12.24 -21.83
C LEU A 94 -8.67 -12.66 -23.12
N ILE A 95 -8.98 -13.85 -23.63
CA ILE A 95 -8.56 -14.25 -24.97
C ILE A 95 -9.44 -13.48 -25.95
N SER A 96 -8.91 -12.38 -26.49
CA SER A 96 -9.62 -11.65 -27.53
C SER A 96 -9.56 -12.50 -28.82
N PRO A 97 -10.71 -12.86 -29.43
CA PRO A 97 -10.69 -13.59 -30.69
C PRO A 97 -10.01 -12.74 -31.77
N THR A 98 -9.16 -13.36 -32.57
CA THR A 98 -8.51 -12.71 -33.71
C THR A 98 -9.60 -12.24 -34.69
N PRO A 99 -9.68 -10.94 -35.05
CA PRO A 99 -10.68 -10.49 -36.01
C PRO A 99 -10.43 -11.17 -37.36
N ALA A 100 -11.45 -11.81 -37.92
CA ALA A 100 -11.35 -12.56 -39.17
C ALA A 100 -11.37 -11.67 -40.45
N CYS A 101 -11.52 -10.34 -40.32
CA CYS A 101 -11.77 -9.46 -41.47
C CYS A 101 -10.63 -8.48 -41.76
N SER A 102 -10.47 -8.19 -43.06
CA SER A 102 -9.51 -7.21 -43.59
C SER A 102 -9.87 -5.77 -43.15
N LEU A 103 -8.86 -4.93 -42.91
CA LEU A 103 -9.02 -3.55 -42.42
C LEU A 103 -9.89 -2.64 -43.32
N SER A 104 -10.08 -2.99 -44.60
CA SER A 104 -10.79 -2.17 -45.59
C SER A 104 -12.32 -2.22 -45.50
N GLU A 105 -12.89 -3.11 -44.67
CA GLU A 105 -14.34 -3.34 -44.60
C GLU A 105 -14.97 -2.81 -43.31
N TRP A 106 -14.26 -2.01 -42.52
CA TRP A 106 -14.76 -1.53 -41.24
C TRP A 106 -15.79 -0.40 -41.48
N PRO A 107 -17.11 -0.61 -41.20
CA PRO A 107 -18.09 0.45 -41.33
C PRO A 107 -17.75 1.61 -40.38
N LYS A 108 -18.19 2.83 -40.72
CA LYS A 108 -17.97 4.05 -39.90
C LYS A 108 -18.36 3.87 -38.42
N LYS A 109 -19.30 2.95 -38.15
CA LYS A 109 -19.74 2.51 -36.81
C LYS A 109 -18.67 1.76 -35.99
N CYS A 110 -17.62 1.22 -36.61
CA CYS A 110 -16.48 0.60 -35.91
C CYS A 110 -15.46 1.62 -35.39
N PHE A 111 -15.57 2.90 -35.77
CA PHE A 111 -14.85 4.02 -35.14
C PHE A 111 -15.61 4.61 -33.94
N ILE A 112 -16.82 4.08 -33.68
CA ILE A 112 -17.60 4.34 -32.48
C ILE A 112 -17.41 3.08 -31.65
N SER A 113 -16.67 3.13 -30.54
CA SER A 113 -16.37 1.92 -29.77
C SER A 113 -17.69 1.23 -29.38
N THR A 114 -17.93 0.04 -29.90
CA THR A 114 -19.17 -0.72 -29.72
C THR A 114 -19.31 -1.32 -28.32
N GLU A 115 -18.31 -1.14 -27.45
CA GLU A 115 -18.39 -1.36 -26.00
C GLU A 115 -18.84 -0.09 -25.22
N LEU A 116 -19.19 1.02 -25.93
CA LEU A 116 -19.62 2.33 -25.40
C LEU A 116 -21.15 2.50 -25.25
N ASN A 117 -21.90 1.51 -24.78
CA ASN A 117 -23.21 1.86 -24.19
C ASN A 117 -23.04 2.57 -22.83
N LYS A 118 -21.79 2.70 -22.37
CA LYS A 118 -21.36 3.42 -21.19
C LYS A 118 -20.37 4.51 -21.62
N THR A 119 -20.48 5.69 -21.04
CA THR A 119 -19.50 6.77 -21.20
C THR A 119 -18.12 6.31 -20.70
N ASP A 120 -17.03 6.93 -21.20
CA ASP A 120 -15.67 6.64 -20.69
C ASP A 120 -15.55 6.86 -19.16
N GLU A 121 -16.40 7.71 -18.59
CA GLU A 121 -16.51 7.91 -17.14
C GLU A 121 -17.11 6.72 -16.42
N GLU A 122 -18.17 6.13 -16.98
CA GLU A 122 -18.82 4.94 -16.43
C GLU A 122 -17.92 3.71 -16.54
N PHE A 123 -17.20 3.55 -17.65
CA PHE A 123 -16.25 2.45 -17.84
C PHE A 123 -15.08 2.50 -16.85
N LEU A 124 -14.38 3.64 -16.75
CA LEU A 124 -13.29 3.79 -15.77
C LEU A 124 -13.81 3.72 -14.33
N GLY A 125 -15.05 4.19 -14.10
CA GLY A 125 -15.73 4.08 -12.82
C GLY A 125 -16.14 2.64 -12.46
N ASP A 126 -16.47 1.79 -13.43
CA ASP A 126 -16.69 0.35 -13.23
C ASP A 126 -15.37 -0.31 -12.78
N ILE A 127 -14.27 -0.05 -13.50
CA ILE A 127 -12.94 -0.60 -13.15
C ILE A 127 -12.51 -0.16 -11.74
N LEU A 128 -12.67 1.13 -11.43
CA LEU A 128 -12.35 1.65 -10.10
C LEU A 128 -13.18 0.97 -9.01
N ARG A 129 -14.49 0.78 -9.23
CA ARG A 129 -15.36 0.08 -8.28
C ARG A 129 -14.97 -1.38 -8.11
N GLU A 130 -14.65 -2.07 -9.19
CA GLU A 130 -14.21 -3.46 -9.13
C GLU A 130 -12.88 -3.61 -8.37
N LEU A 131 -11.89 -2.76 -8.68
CA LEU A 131 -10.60 -2.77 -7.98
C LEU A 131 -10.77 -2.45 -6.49
N ASN A 132 -11.59 -1.46 -6.13
CA ASN A 132 -11.89 -1.15 -4.74
C ASN A 132 -12.58 -2.31 -4.04
N LEU A 133 -13.59 -2.93 -4.67
CA LEU A 133 -14.31 -4.07 -4.12
C LEU A 133 -13.36 -5.25 -3.82
N ILE A 134 -12.51 -5.63 -4.78
CA ILE A 134 -11.54 -6.71 -4.61
C ILE A 134 -10.55 -6.37 -3.50
N ASN A 135 -9.98 -5.16 -3.55
CA ASN A 135 -8.98 -4.70 -2.60
C ASN A 135 -9.51 -4.64 -1.16
N ASP A 136 -10.73 -4.13 -0.96
CA ASP A 136 -11.37 -4.04 0.35
C ASP A 136 -11.81 -5.42 0.86
N THR A 137 -12.27 -6.30 -0.03
CA THR A 137 -12.63 -7.68 0.35
C THR A 137 -11.39 -8.45 0.82
N VAL A 138 -10.28 -8.37 0.08
CA VAL A 138 -8.99 -8.97 0.49
C VAL A 138 -8.52 -8.41 1.84
N TYR A 139 -8.62 -7.10 2.02
CA TYR A 139 -8.25 -6.43 3.26
C TYR A 139 -9.10 -6.88 4.44
N ASN A 140 -10.42 -6.87 4.30
CA ASN A 140 -11.37 -7.26 5.34
C ASN A 140 -11.17 -8.73 5.72
N ALA A 141 -10.93 -9.61 4.74
CA ALA A 141 -10.62 -11.01 4.99
C ALA A 141 -9.31 -11.18 5.76
N CYS A 142 -8.24 -10.47 5.39
CA CYS A 142 -6.97 -10.48 6.13
C CYS A 142 -7.14 -9.89 7.55
N GLN A 143 -7.92 -8.83 7.71
CA GLN A 143 -8.17 -8.19 9.00
C GLN A 143 -8.98 -9.10 9.93
N LYS A 144 -10.03 -9.74 9.42
CA LYS A 144 -10.81 -10.75 10.15
C LYS A 144 -9.92 -11.92 10.58
N TYR A 145 -9.08 -12.42 9.68
CA TYR A 145 -8.10 -13.45 10.01
C TYR A 145 -7.16 -13.01 11.14
N TRP A 146 -6.58 -11.81 11.03
CA TRP A 146 -5.66 -11.26 12.02
C TRP A 146 -6.33 -11.07 13.39
N ASN A 147 -7.54 -10.52 13.41
CA ASN A 147 -8.31 -10.34 14.65
C ASN A 147 -8.56 -11.69 15.34
N ASN A 148 -8.88 -12.74 14.58
CA ASN A 148 -9.03 -14.09 15.14
C ASN A 148 -7.72 -14.62 15.75
N VAL A 149 -6.56 -14.32 15.13
CA VAL A 149 -5.24 -14.67 15.70
C VAL A 149 -5.02 -13.96 17.03
N ILE A 150 -5.28 -12.65 17.10
CA ILE A 150 -5.10 -11.87 18.33
C ILE A 150 -6.06 -12.34 19.43
N SER A 151 -7.32 -12.62 19.11
CA SER A 151 -8.26 -13.21 20.08
C SER A 151 -7.75 -14.54 20.65
N ALA A 152 -7.18 -15.41 19.81
CA ALA A 152 -6.56 -16.65 20.29
C ALA A 152 -5.34 -16.40 21.19
N HIS A 153 -4.53 -15.37 20.88
CA HIS A 153 -3.39 -14.96 21.70
C HIS A 153 -3.85 -14.47 23.07
N ASP A 154 -4.90 -13.67 23.13
CA ASP A 154 -5.40 -13.08 24.37
C ASP A 154 -6.06 -14.12 25.28
N ILE A 155 -6.87 -15.03 24.73
CA ILE A 155 -7.43 -16.17 25.48
C ILE A 155 -6.30 -17.00 26.11
N GLY A 156 -5.26 -17.31 25.32
CA GLY A 156 -4.12 -18.07 25.80
C GLY A 156 -3.32 -17.34 26.89
N ARG A 157 -3.12 -16.03 26.73
CA ARG A 157 -2.43 -15.16 27.71
C ARG A 157 -3.16 -15.15 29.05
N GLU A 158 -4.48 -15.01 29.05
CA GLU A 158 -5.30 -15.03 30.26
C GLU A 158 -5.18 -16.36 31.01
N LEU A 159 -5.21 -17.48 30.30
CA LEU A 159 -5.05 -18.81 30.89
C LEU A 159 -3.68 -19.01 31.53
N ILE A 160 -2.60 -18.59 30.86
CA ILE A 160 -1.24 -18.71 31.38
C ILE A 160 -1.05 -17.82 32.61
N LYS A 161 -1.63 -16.60 32.61
CA LYS A 161 -1.52 -15.65 33.72
C LYS A 161 -2.11 -16.19 35.03
N ASN A 162 -3.12 -17.06 34.95
CA ASN A 162 -3.75 -17.69 36.12
C ASN A 162 -2.85 -18.71 36.84
N ILE A 163 -1.69 -19.07 36.26
CA ILE A 163 -0.76 -20.06 36.81
C ILE A 163 0.52 -19.34 37.25
N PRO A 164 0.73 -19.13 38.57
CA PRO A 164 1.90 -18.42 39.07
C PRO A 164 3.21 -19.09 38.68
N THR A 165 4.16 -18.30 38.19
CA THR A 165 5.48 -18.79 37.75
C THR A 165 6.25 -19.51 38.88
N CYS A 166 6.06 -19.08 40.14
CA CYS A 166 6.65 -19.75 41.30
C CYS A 166 6.18 -21.21 41.43
N LYS A 167 4.89 -21.51 41.19
CA LYS A 167 4.36 -22.89 41.21
C LYS A 167 4.99 -23.74 40.11
N ILE A 168 5.16 -23.17 38.91
CA ILE A 168 5.82 -23.85 37.79
C ILE A 168 7.27 -24.20 38.15
N SER A 169 8.01 -23.26 38.74
CA SER A 169 9.39 -23.49 39.17
C SER A 169 9.52 -24.56 40.25
N LEU A 170 8.57 -24.62 41.20
CA LEU A 170 8.54 -25.66 42.24
C LEU A 170 8.33 -27.05 41.63
N ILE A 171 7.41 -27.19 40.67
CA ILE A 171 7.14 -28.45 39.98
C ILE A 171 8.35 -28.91 39.17
N ILE A 172 9.00 -27.98 38.47
CA ILE A 172 10.18 -28.28 37.65
C ILE A 172 11.36 -28.74 38.52
N ASN A 173 11.55 -28.12 39.69
CA ASN A 173 12.62 -28.43 40.62
C ASN A 173 12.27 -29.55 41.63
N SER A 174 11.07 -30.13 41.53
CA SER A 174 10.64 -31.23 42.40
C SER A 174 11.51 -32.47 42.19
N ALA A 175 11.62 -33.32 43.22
CA ALA A 175 12.38 -34.56 43.13
C ALA A 175 11.80 -35.55 42.09
N ASN A 176 10.51 -35.42 41.75
CA ASN A 176 9.86 -36.26 40.73
C ASN A 176 8.85 -35.47 39.88
N PRO A 177 9.31 -34.71 38.86
CA PRO A 177 8.44 -33.92 38.00
C PRO A 177 7.42 -34.77 37.22
N ALA A 178 7.73 -36.05 36.96
CA ALA A 178 6.79 -36.95 36.28
C ALA A 178 5.57 -37.29 37.14
N GLN A 179 5.71 -37.32 38.46
CA GLN A 179 4.59 -37.53 39.38
C GLN A 179 3.69 -36.29 39.44
N GLU A 180 4.27 -35.09 39.51
CA GLU A 180 3.52 -33.83 39.43
C GLU A 180 2.70 -33.72 38.13
N ALA A 181 3.28 -34.12 36.99
CA ALA A 181 2.54 -34.20 35.73
C ALA A 181 1.33 -35.16 35.77
N LYS A 182 1.38 -36.24 36.56
CA LYS A 182 0.22 -37.13 36.74
C LYS A 182 -0.89 -36.44 37.54
N GLU A 183 -0.55 -35.68 38.58
CA GLU A 183 -1.55 -34.92 39.34
C GLU A 183 -2.21 -33.85 38.47
N ILE A 184 -1.43 -33.09 37.68
CA ILE A 184 -1.97 -32.14 36.69
C ILE A 184 -2.88 -32.84 35.67
N SER A 185 -2.59 -34.10 35.33
CA SER A 185 -3.40 -34.84 34.36
C SER A 185 -4.81 -35.19 34.89
N LYS A 186 -5.01 -35.23 36.21
CA LYS A 186 -6.31 -35.48 36.86
C LYS A 186 -7.22 -34.25 36.90
N LEU A 187 -6.66 -33.06 36.65
CA LEU A 187 -7.44 -31.81 36.61
C LEU A 187 -8.45 -31.81 35.45
N PRO A 188 -9.50 -30.97 35.56
CA PRO A 188 -10.43 -30.72 34.44
C PRO A 188 -9.68 -30.35 33.16
N LEU A 189 -10.27 -30.71 32.01
CA LEU A 189 -9.63 -30.56 30.69
C LEU A 189 -9.08 -29.14 30.43
N ARG A 190 -9.88 -28.12 30.78
CA ARG A 190 -9.51 -26.71 30.63
C ARG A 190 -8.30 -26.33 31.48
N GLU A 191 -8.31 -26.69 32.76
CA GLU A 191 -7.21 -26.41 33.70
C GLU A 191 -5.93 -27.15 33.31
N ARG A 192 -6.05 -28.42 32.92
CA ARG A 192 -4.93 -29.22 32.42
C ARG A 192 -4.29 -28.59 31.19
N THR A 193 -5.09 -28.04 30.28
CA THR A 193 -4.61 -27.35 29.08
C THR A 193 -3.92 -26.03 29.43
N ALA A 194 -4.46 -25.27 30.39
CA ALA A 194 -3.81 -24.07 30.91
C ALA A 194 -2.44 -24.38 31.53
N TRP A 195 -2.36 -25.43 32.37
CA TRP A 195 -1.09 -25.90 32.93
C TRP A 195 -0.10 -26.32 31.86
N PHE A 196 -0.55 -27.07 30.85
CA PHE A 196 0.29 -27.43 29.72
C PHE A 196 0.86 -26.19 29.02
N LEU A 197 0.02 -25.21 28.66
CA LEU A 197 0.46 -23.98 28.01
C LEU A 197 1.45 -23.18 28.87
N ALA A 198 1.18 -23.03 30.17
CA ALA A 198 2.05 -22.29 31.08
C ALA A 198 3.43 -22.96 31.25
N VAL A 199 3.47 -24.30 31.34
CA VAL A 199 4.72 -25.05 31.42
C VAL A 199 5.50 -24.96 30.11
N VAL A 200 4.84 -25.08 28.95
CA VAL A 200 5.47 -24.91 27.64
C VAL A 200 6.03 -23.50 27.48
N ASP A 201 5.26 -22.47 27.83
CA ASP A 201 5.69 -21.07 27.79
C ASP A 201 6.93 -20.83 28.65
N TYR A 202 6.93 -21.38 29.87
CA TYR A 202 8.06 -21.29 30.79
C TYR A 202 9.32 -21.94 30.20
N TYR A 203 9.22 -23.18 29.70
CA TYR A 203 10.38 -23.84 29.10
C TYR A 203 10.88 -23.11 27.86
N PHE A 204 9.97 -22.59 27.02
CA PHE A 204 10.36 -21.88 25.81
C PHE A 204 11.06 -20.55 26.11
N THR A 205 10.54 -19.76 27.06
CA THR A 205 11.00 -18.39 27.34
C THR A 205 12.10 -18.31 28.40
N LYS A 206 12.07 -19.15 29.44
CA LYS A 206 12.98 -19.07 30.60
C LYS A 206 14.11 -20.10 30.56
N THR A 207 14.06 -21.09 29.68
CA THR A 207 15.07 -22.17 29.64
C THR A 207 15.67 -22.35 28.24
N LYS A 208 16.80 -23.05 28.17
CA LYS A 208 17.44 -23.49 26.92
C LYS A 208 16.98 -24.87 26.45
N LEU A 209 16.09 -25.53 27.20
CA LEU A 209 15.71 -26.94 26.99
C LEU A 209 14.70 -27.12 25.86
N LEU A 210 13.81 -26.14 25.64
CA LEU A 210 12.81 -26.18 24.58
C LEU A 210 13.07 -25.11 23.53
N ASN A 211 13.55 -25.50 22.35
CA ASN A 211 13.88 -24.56 21.26
C ASN A 211 12.81 -24.49 20.17
N ALA A 212 11.92 -25.47 20.10
CA ALA A 212 10.88 -25.55 19.08
C ALA A 212 9.56 -26.05 19.69
N ILE A 213 8.44 -25.59 19.12
CA ILE A 213 7.11 -25.98 19.56
C ILE A 213 6.67 -27.19 18.72
N SER A 214 7.03 -28.37 19.21
CA SER A 214 6.57 -29.65 18.66
C SER A 214 6.48 -30.70 19.75
N PHE A 215 5.54 -31.65 19.62
CA PHE A 215 5.44 -32.77 20.57
C PHE A 215 6.72 -33.62 20.63
N GLU A 216 7.50 -33.65 19.54
CA GLU A 216 8.81 -34.31 19.52
C GLU A 216 9.85 -33.58 20.36
N SER A 217 9.87 -32.23 20.31
CA SER A 217 10.79 -31.45 21.15
C SER A 217 10.37 -31.49 22.61
N MET A 218 9.06 -31.43 22.87
CA MET A 218 8.50 -31.49 24.22
C MET A 218 8.74 -32.85 24.90
N SER A 219 8.70 -33.96 24.16
CA SER A 219 8.92 -35.30 24.72
C SER A 219 10.34 -35.56 25.21
N LYS A 220 11.30 -34.70 24.85
CA LYS A 220 12.70 -34.76 25.35
C LYS A 220 12.83 -34.20 26.76
N ILE A 221 11.84 -33.45 27.25
CA ILE A 221 11.84 -32.84 28.58
C ILE A 221 11.00 -33.73 29.52
N PRO A 222 11.52 -34.24 30.64
CA PRO A 222 10.84 -35.23 31.48
C PRO A 222 9.40 -34.84 31.90
N LEU A 223 9.21 -33.60 32.36
CA LEU A 223 7.89 -33.10 32.77
C LEU A 223 6.91 -33.07 31.58
N LEU A 224 7.33 -32.47 30.46
CA LEU A 224 6.49 -32.38 29.27
C LEU A 224 6.24 -33.75 28.63
N LYS A 225 7.21 -34.66 28.63
CA LYS A 225 7.04 -36.06 28.19
C LYS A 225 5.90 -36.75 28.93
N ALA A 226 5.81 -36.55 30.24
CA ALA A 226 4.73 -37.09 31.06
C ALA A 226 3.37 -36.42 30.77
N MET A 227 3.36 -35.15 30.34
CA MET A 227 2.15 -34.42 29.93
C MET A 227 1.72 -34.71 28.48
N THR A 228 2.63 -35.15 27.60
CA THR A 228 2.37 -35.33 26.16
C THR A 228 2.43 -36.78 25.71
N THR A 229 1.93 -37.74 26.50
CA THR A 229 1.71 -39.11 26.03
C THR A 229 0.63 -39.14 24.93
N THR A 230 0.58 -40.18 24.08
CA THR A 230 -0.33 -40.21 22.92
C THR A 230 -1.79 -39.90 23.27
N ALA A 231 -2.33 -40.50 24.33
CA ALA A 231 -3.68 -40.20 24.82
C ALA A 231 -3.82 -38.73 25.26
N LYS A 232 -2.87 -38.23 26.04
CA LYS A 232 -2.88 -36.85 26.55
C LYS A 232 -2.68 -35.79 25.46
N LYS A 233 -1.98 -36.12 24.37
CA LYS A 233 -1.87 -35.22 23.20
C LYS A 233 -3.27 -34.94 22.63
N LYS A 234 -4.09 -35.98 22.46
CA LYS A 234 -5.47 -35.83 21.97
C LYS A 234 -6.29 -34.95 22.92
N ASP A 235 -6.15 -35.17 24.22
CA ASP A 235 -6.82 -34.35 25.23
C ASP A 235 -6.39 -32.89 25.15
N ILE A 236 -5.09 -32.59 25.05
CA ILE A 236 -4.59 -31.21 24.92
C ILE A 236 -5.18 -30.54 23.67
N ILE A 237 -5.22 -31.25 22.54
CA ILE A 237 -5.81 -30.68 21.32
C ILE A 237 -7.32 -30.45 21.46
N ASN A 238 -8.04 -31.36 22.11
CA ASN A 238 -9.47 -31.18 22.40
C ASN A 238 -9.69 -29.98 23.33
N GLY A 239 -8.87 -29.85 24.37
CA GLY A 239 -8.92 -28.71 25.29
C GLY A 239 -8.60 -27.39 24.60
N LEU A 240 -7.64 -27.36 23.67
CA LEU A 240 -7.36 -26.18 22.83
C LEU A 240 -8.54 -25.85 21.91
N ASN A 241 -9.19 -26.85 21.31
CA ASN A 241 -10.38 -26.63 20.48
C ASN A 241 -11.53 -26.06 21.33
N GLU A 242 -11.75 -26.57 22.55
CA GLU A 242 -12.77 -26.08 23.47
C GLU A 242 -12.50 -24.64 23.92
N ILE A 243 -11.25 -24.35 24.31
CA ILE A 243 -10.85 -23.04 24.84
C ILE A 243 -10.87 -21.97 23.75
N LEU A 244 -10.31 -22.27 22.57
CA LEU A 244 -10.20 -21.29 21.49
C LEU A 244 -11.52 -21.16 20.72
N GLY A 245 -12.40 -22.17 20.77
CA GLY A 245 -13.68 -22.18 20.07
C GLY A 245 -13.54 -21.79 18.60
N ASN A 246 -14.27 -20.75 18.19
CA ASN A 246 -14.28 -20.24 16.82
C ASN A 246 -12.92 -19.67 16.37
N TYR A 247 -12.00 -19.36 17.29
CA TYR A 247 -10.67 -18.82 17.01
C TYR A 247 -9.60 -19.91 16.90
N CYS A 248 -9.97 -21.19 16.93
CA CYS A 248 -9.04 -22.31 16.93
C CYS A 248 -8.39 -22.60 15.56
N PHE A 249 -8.98 -22.09 14.47
CA PHE A 249 -8.58 -22.40 13.08
C PHE A 249 -8.47 -23.91 12.87
N HIS A 250 -9.61 -24.61 12.82
CA HIS A 250 -9.68 -26.07 12.94
C HIS A 250 -8.79 -26.84 11.94
N GLU A 251 -8.64 -26.30 10.73
CA GLU A 251 -7.85 -26.86 9.62
C GLU A 251 -6.32 -26.78 9.82
N THR A 252 -5.87 -26.02 10.82
CA THR A 252 -4.44 -25.79 11.08
C THR A 252 -3.80 -26.90 11.92
N SER A 253 -2.47 -27.01 11.81
CA SER A 253 -1.72 -28.01 12.55
C SER A 253 -1.80 -27.81 14.06
N SER A 254 -1.72 -28.91 14.82
CA SER A 254 -1.67 -28.87 16.29
C SER A 254 -0.60 -27.93 16.84
N ASN A 255 0.57 -27.87 16.20
CA ASN A 255 1.67 -27.00 16.65
C ASN A 255 1.31 -25.53 16.48
N GLU A 256 0.59 -25.18 15.42
CA GLU A 256 0.15 -23.81 15.16
C GLU A 256 -0.91 -23.36 16.15
N LYS A 257 -1.85 -24.26 16.50
CA LYS A 257 -2.84 -24.01 17.57
C LYS A 257 -2.15 -23.74 18.91
N ILE A 258 -1.13 -24.53 19.25
CA ILE A 258 -0.31 -24.31 20.45
C ILE A 258 0.43 -22.97 20.36
N CYS A 259 1.11 -22.68 19.25
CA CYS A 259 1.82 -21.41 19.06
C CYS A 259 0.91 -20.20 19.23
N ARG A 260 -0.29 -20.20 18.63
CA ARG A 260 -1.26 -19.11 18.78
C ARG A 260 -1.74 -18.97 20.23
N ALA A 261 -2.08 -20.07 20.90
CA ALA A 261 -2.43 -20.02 22.33
C ALA A 261 -1.27 -19.54 23.22
N LEU A 262 -0.01 -19.63 22.76
CA LEU A 262 1.15 -19.08 23.46
C LEU A 262 1.45 -17.61 23.08
N GLY A 263 0.65 -16.99 22.21
CA GLY A 263 0.88 -15.63 21.73
C GLY A 263 1.99 -15.51 20.68
N MET A 264 2.29 -16.59 19.95
CA MET A 264 3.32 -16.65 18.92
C MET A 264 2.70 -16.76 17.53
N LEU A 265 3.37 -16.15 16.54
CA LEU A 265 2.87 -16.10 15.18
C LEU A 265 3.30 -17.32 14.36
N SER A 266 2.39 -17.74 13.47
CA SER A 266 2.67 -18.60 12.34
C SER A 266 3.20 -17.80 11.13
N ALA A 267 3.68 -18.51 10.11
CA ALA A 267 4.08 -17.87 8.85
C ALA A 267 2.89 -17.21 8.14
N ARG A 268 1.70 -17.83 8.19
CA ARG A 268 0.47 -17.28 7.60
C ARG A 268 -0.01 -16.03 8.34
N ASP A 269 0.14 -15.99 9.66
CA ASP A 269 -0.18 -14.81 10.46
C ASP A 269 0.70 -13.63 10.02
N CYS A 270 2.00 -13.87 9.77
CA CYS A 270 2.90 -12.87 9.21
C CYS A 270 2.46 -12.40 7.82
N ALA A 271 1.97 -13.31 6.97
CA ALA A 271 1.48 -12.98 5.63
C ALA A 271 0.23 -12.08 5.69
N ALA A 272 -0.74 -12.39 6.55
CA ALA A 272 -1.93 -11.56 6.73
C ALA A 272 -1.57 -10.14 7.21
N ALA A 273 -0.67 -10.03 8.18
CA ALA A 273 -0.15 -8.73 8.64
C ALA A 273 0.56 -7.97 7.52
N ALA A 274 1.38 -8.64 6.70
CA ALA A 274 2.08 -8.02 5.58
C ALA A 274 1.11 -7.49 4.51
N CYS A 275 0.04 -8.22 4.19
CA CYS A 275 -1.00 -7.77 3.26
C CYS A 275 -1.69 -6.48 3.73
N ILE A 276 -1.98 -6.38 5.04
CA ILE A 276 -2.60 -5.18 5.62
C ILE A 276 -1.63 -4.00 5.61
N ILE A 277 -0.39 -4.22 6.06
CA ILE A 277 0.63 -3.16 6.11
C ILE A 277 0.93 -2.63 4.70
N ILE A 278 1.04 -3.49 3.68
CA ILE A 278 1.37 -3.02 2.33
C ILE A 278 0.22 -2.27 1.65
N LYS A 279 -1.04 -2.63 1.95
CA LYS A 279 -2.20 -1.89 1.45
C LYS A 279 -2.25 -0.47 2.01
N ASP A 280 -2.08 -0.32 3.32
CA ASP A 280 -2.10 0.98 4.01
C ASP A 280 -0.83 1.80 3.72
N ASN A 281 0.28 1.12 3.39
CA ASN A 281 1.56 1.76 3.11
C ASN A 281 2.17 1.22 1.80
N PRO A 282 1.56 1.53 0.63
CA PRO A 282 2.00 1.03 -0.66
C PRO A 282 3.33 1.64 -1.12
N CYS A 283 3.90 2.57 -0.35
CA CYS A 283 5.28 3.04 -0.57
C CYS A 283 6.33 1.98 -0.21
N PHE A 284 5.96 0.98 0.58
CA PHE A 284 6.83 -0.15 0.90
C PHE A 284 6.86 -1.14 -0.27
N PRO A 285 8.03 -1.42 -0.87
CA PRO A 285 8.14 -2.44 -1.90
C PRO A 285 7.95 -3.83 -1.28
N SER A 286 7.33 -4.76 -2.02
CA SER A 286 7.02 -6.11 -1.52
C SER A 286 8.23 -6.78 -0.87
N MET A 287 9.34 -6.94 -1.62
CA MET A 287 10.58 -7.55 -1.12
C MET A 287 11.19 -6.81 0.08
N GLY A 288 11.05 -5.48 0.13
CA GLY A 288 11.56 -4.68 1.25
C GLY A 288 10.76 -4.89 2.53
N LEU A 289 9.44 -5.06 2.41
CA LEU A 289 8.58 -5.40 3.55
C LEU A 289 8.85 -6.82 4.05
N GLN A 290 8.94 -7.81 3.17
CA GLN A 290 9.19 -9.21 3.54
C GLN A 290 10.50 -9.40 4.31
N SER A 291 11.52 -8.62 3.98
CA SER A 291 12.84 -8.63 4.62
C SER A 291 13.04 -7.49 5.63
N ALA A 292 11.96 -6.81 6.04
CA ALA A 292 12.05 -5.63 6.87
C ALA A 292 12.71 -5.94 8.22
N ASN A 293 13.60 -5.04 8.66
CA ASN A 293 14.20 -5.09 9.98
C ASN A 293 13.43 -4.20 10.95
N LEU A 294 13.13 -4.71 12.14
CA LEU A 294 12.67 -3.92 13.28
C LEU A 294 13.84 -3.18 13.95
N LEU A 295 15.02 -3.79 13.97
CA LEU A 295 16.21 -3.29 14.65
C LEU A 295 17.39 -3.13 13.69
N THR A 296 18.17 -2.07 13.90
CA THR A 296 19.48 -1.84 13.24
C THR A 296 20.53 -2.86 13.69
N VAL A 297 21.69 -2.88 13.01
CA VAL A 297 22.88 -3.64 13.46
C VAL A 297 23.30 -3.25 14.88
N GLY A 298 23.13 -1.98 15.26
CA GLY A 298 23.41 -1.47 16.60
C GLY A 298 22.26 -1.63 17.60
N ASN A 299 21.25 -2.48 17.31
CA ASN A 299 20.06 -2.72 18.15
C ASN A 299 19.18 -1.50 18.41
N LYS A 300 19.36 -0.39 17.68
CA LYS A 300 18.42 0.74 17.68
C LYS A 300 17.19 0.39 16.85
N PRO A 301 15.96 0.75 17.28
CA PRO A 301 14.76 0.49 16.51
C PRO A 301 14.74 1.32 15.22
N TYR A 302 14.22 0.74 14.14
CA TYR A 302 13.84 1.46 12.91
C TYR A 302 12.46 2.12 13.02
N LEU A 303 12.02 2.31 14.27
CA LEU A 303 10.77 2.90 14.65
C LEU A 303 11.07 4.28 15.23
N HIS A 304 10.46 5.30 14.67
CA HIS A 304 10.52 6.65 15.20
C HIS A 304 9.11 7.13 15.51
N LEU A 305 8.94 7.84 16.61
CA LEU A 305 7.74 8.63 16.81
C LEU A 305 7.96 10.00 16.16
N THR A 306 6.89 10.59 15.63
CA THR A 306 6.89 12.00 15.24
C THR A 306 7.19 12.88 16.45
N SER A 307 7.61 14.13 16.21
CA SER A 307 7.95 15.08 17.28
C SER A 307 6.80 15.37 18.25
N ASP A 308 5.56 15.09 17.86
CA ASP A 308 4.35 15.19 18.68
C ASP A 308 3.96 13.87 19.36
N GLU A 309 4.75 12.80 19.20
CA GLU A 309 4.56 11.44 19.71
C GLU A 309 3.27 10.72 19.27
N LYS A 310 2.52 11.29 18.32
CA LYS A 310 1.22 10.74 17.91
C LYS A 310 1.32 9.70 16.80
N GLN A 311 2.31 9.83 15.93
CA GLN A 311 2.40 9.02 14.72
C GLN A 311 3.68 8.18 14.72
N LEU A 312 3.54 6.97 14.20
CA LEU A 312 4.60 5.97 14.21
C LEU A 312 5.20 5.88 12.81
N ILE A 313 6.48 6.20 12.69
CA ILE A 313 7.24 6.18 11.44
C ILE A 313 8.04 4.89 11.39
N PHE A 314 7.91 4.16 10.29
CA PHE A 314 8.66 2.95 10.03
C PHE A 314 9.32 3.00 8.65
N GLY A 315 10.51 2.40 8.54
CA GLY A 315 11.25 2.38 7.28
C GLY A 315 11.71 0.98 6.89
N VAL A 316 11.54 0.64 5.60
CA VAL A 316 11.99 -0.60 4.99
C VAL A 316 13.14 -0.36 4.03
N ASP A 317 14.11 -1.29 4.00
CA ASP A 317 15.24 -1.20 3.09
C ASP A 317 14.83 -1.59 1.66
N LYS A 318 15.38 -0.89 0.66
CA LYS A 318 15.29 -1.25 -0.76
C LYS A 318 16.70 -1.55 -1.27
N PRO A 319 17.22 -2.78 -1.05
CA PRO A 319 18.62 -3.12 -1.32
C PRO A 319 19.05 -2.81 -2.76
N ARG A 320 18.19 -3.14 -3.73
CA ARG A 320 18.43 -2.88 -5.17
C ARG A 320 18.66 -1.40 -5.52
N ALA A 321 18.08 -0.49 -4.75
CA ALA A 321 18.19 0.95 -4.97
C ALA A 321 19.05 1.65 -3.91
N ARG A 322 19.74 0.89 -3.04
CA ARG A 322 20.54 1.38 -1.90
C ARG A 322 19.87 2.53 -1.13
N SER A 323 18.55 2.45 -0.97
CA SER A 323 17.73 3.48 -0.36
C SER A 323 16.76 2.87 0.63
N ARG A 324 16.20 3.73 1.51
CA ARG A 324 15.15 3.35 2.45
C ARG A 324 13.83 3.98 2.05
N LYS A 325 12.73 3.24 2.18
CA LYS A 325 11.37 3.77 2.04
C LYS A 325 10.77 3.93 3.42
N ILE A 326 10.26 5.11 3.70
CA ILE A 326 9.77 5.51 5.02
C ILE A 326 8.29 5.85 4.86
N SER A 327 7.46 5.34 5.76
CA SER A 327 6.04 5.65 5.83
C SER A 327 5.64 5.99 7.26
N ILE A 328 4.63 6.84 7.38
CA ILE A 328 3.86 6.99 8.62
C ILE A 328 2.85 5.85 8.64
N LEU A 329 2.87 5.02 9.68
CA LEU A 329 1.83 4.02 9.93
C LEU A 329 0.67 4.74 10.63
N ASN A 330 -0.49 4.74 9.99
CA ASN A 330 -1.72 5.36 10.48
C ASN A 330 -2.86 4.32 10.55
N GLY A 331 -3.89 4.62 11.33
CA GLY A 331 -5.07 3.75 11.45
C GLY A 331 -4.72 2.30 11.81
N GLN A 332 -5.13 1.37 10.95
CA GLN A 332 -5.00 -0.06 11.20
C GLN A 332 -3.56 -0.57 11.08
N SER A 333 -2.78 -0.10 10.11
CA SER A 333 -1.36 -0.47 9.96
C SER A 333 -0.55 -0.26 11.25
N ALA A 334 -0.80 0.83 11.99
CA ALA A 334 -0.14 1.12 13.25
C ALA A 334 -0.53 0.14 14.37
N ILE A 335 -1.82 -0.23 14.44
CA ILE A 335 -2.33 -1.20 15.42
C ILE A 335 -1.70 -2.57 15.16
N ILE A 336 -1.75 -3.04 13.91
CA ILE A 336 -1.19 -4.33 13.53
C ILE A 336 0.32 -4.36 13.73
N PHE A 337 1.03 -3.27 13.40
CA PHE A 337 2.46 -3.20 13.64
C PHE A 337 2.81 -3.36 15.13
N LYS A 338 2.08 -2.69 16.04
CA LYS A 338 2.27 -2.82 17.49
C LYS A 338 2.02 -4.25 17.96
N GLN A 339 0.92 -4.86 17.52
CA GLN A 339 0.58 -6.25 17.83
C GLN A 339 1.63 -7.22 17.29
N LEU A 340 2.11 -7.02 16.06
CA LEU A 340 3.17 -7.81 15.43
C LEU A 340 4.48 -7.73 16.22
N VAL A 341 4.89 -6.54 16.67
CA VAL A 341 6.09 -6.36 17.50
C VAL A 341 5.96 -7.12 18.82
N GLU A 342 4.80 -7.06 19.47
CA GLU A 342 4.55 -7.78 20.72
C GLU A 342 4.53 -9.31 20.51
N SER A 343 3.78 -9.81 19.54
CA SER A 343 3.66 -11.26 19.26
C SER A 343 4.96 -11.88 18.75
N THR A 344 5.90 -11.10 18.22
CA THR A 344 7.24 -11.59 17.82
C THR A 344 8.26 -11.59 18.95
N LYS A 345 7.97 -10.97 20.10
CA LYS A 345 8.92 -10.77 21.21
C LYS A 345 9.54 -12.07 21.72
N LYS A 346 8.71 -13.10 22.00
CA LYS A 346 9.18 -14.40 22.51
C LYS A 346 10.12 -15.10 21.53
N GLY A 347 9.74 -15.16 20.25
CA GLY A 347 10.57 -15.73 19.20
C GLY A 347 11.89 -14.95 19.03
N ARG A 348 11.82 -13.62 19.10
CA ARG A 348 12.97 -12.73 19.03
C ARG A 348 13.98 -12.96 20.13
N GLU A 349 13.52 -13.03 21.39
CA GLU A 349 14.37 -13.35 22.54
C GLU A 349 15.02 -14.73 22.40
N LYS A 350 14.29 -15.71 21.86
CA LYS A 350 14.82 -17.05 21.62
C LYS A 350 15.96 -17.06 20.61
N ILE A 351 15.79 -16.37 19.48
CA ILE A 351 16.81 -16.23 18.44
C ILE A 351 18.02 -15.46 18.97
N LYS A 352 17.80 -14.38 19.74
CA LYS A 352 18.87 -13.56 20.32
C LYS A 352 19.79 -14.34 21.26
N ASN A 353 19.24 -15.33 21.96
CA ASN A 353 19.98 -16.21 22.86
C ASN A 353 20.67 -17.39 22.16
N SER A 354 20.51 -17.51 20.83
CA SER A 354 21.13 -18.56 20.01
C SER A 354 22.46 -18.04 19.41
N PRO A 355 23.50 -18.88 19.26
CA PRO A 355 24.79 -18.45 18.72
C PRO A 355 24.65 -17.88 17.29
N ASN A 356 25.29 -16.74 17.03
CA ASN A 356 25.51 -16.16 15.70
C ASN A 356 24.28 -15.88 14.82
N SER A 357 23.10 -15.62 15.40
CA SER A 357 21.91 -15.28 14.60
C SER A 357 21.62 -13.78 14.57
N SER A 358 21.67 -13.18 13.37
CA SER A 358 21.20 -11.81 13.12
C SER A 358 19.68 -11.70 12.95
N ALA A 359 18.98 -12.84 12.81
CA ALA A 359 17.58 -12.90 12.42
C ALA A 359 16.61 -12.37 13.49
N TYR A 360 17.04 -12.22 14.74
CA TYR A 360 16.24 -11.54 15.78
C TYR A 360 15.99 -10.05 15.46
N ARG A 361 16.57 -9.50 14.39
CA ARG A 361 16.33 -8.12 13.97
C ARG A 361 15.16 -7.99 12.99
N TYR A 362 14.69 -9.07 12.37
CA TYR A 362 13.61 -9.02 11.40
C TYR A 362 12.27 -8.64 12.03
N LEU A 363 11.46 -7.84 11.32
CA LEU A 363 10.12 -7.48 11.75
C LEU A 363 9.26 -8.73 11.92
N PHE A 364 9.20 -9.57 10.88
CA PHE A 364 8.45 -10.81 10.90
C PHE A 364 9.28 -11.95 11.49
N ILE A 365 8.76 -12.59 12.53
CA ILE A 365 9.31 -13.80 13.15
C ILE A 365 8.16 -14.77 13.37
N THR A 366 8.37 -16.02 12.97
CA THR A 366 7.43 -17.13 13.19
C THR A 366 8.05 -18.16 14.13
N VAL A 367 7.21 -18.90 14.84
CA VAL A 367 7.64 -20.03 15.66
C VAL A 367 7.02 -21.32 15.12
N THR A 368 7.88 -22.27 14.75
CA THR A 368 7.49 -23.51 14.10
C THR A 368 7.93 -24.74 14.89
N ARG A 369 7.65 -25.92 14.32
CA ARG A 369 8.17 -27.20 14.82
C ARG A 369 9.70 -27.31 14.79
N TYR A 370 10.37 -26.41 14.07
CA TYR A 370 11.83 -26.35 13.95
C TYR A 370 12.45 -25.22 14.79
N GLY A 371 11.64 -24.35 15.39
CA GLY A 371 12.10 -23.24 16.23
C GLY A 371 11.61 -21.89 15.74
N ALA A 372 12.14 -20.83 16.36
CA ALA A 372 11.87 -19.45 15.98
C ALA A 372 12.76 -19.03 14.81
N MET A 373 12.16 -18.46 13.75
CA MET A 373 12.87 -18.08 12.53
C MET A 373 12.11 -17.02 11.71
N SER A 374 12.71 -16.56 10.61
CA SER A 374 12.00 -15.75 9.60
C SER A 374 10.96 -16.62 8.87
N PRO A 375 9.77 -16.09 8.50
CA PRO A 375 8.79 -16.83 7.71
C PRO A 375 9.29 -17.21 6.30
N GLY A 376 10.35 -16.57 5.80
CA GLY A 376 10.83 -16.79 4.43
C GLY A 376 10.07 -15.92 3.42
N ASN A 377 9.75 -16.49 2.26
CA ASN A 377 9.04 -15.78 1.20
C ASN A 377 7.54 -15.70 1.53
N ILE A 378 7.06 -14.49 1.83
CA ILE A 378 5.66 -14.25 2.22
C ILE A 378 4.72 -14.50 1.05
N ASP A 379 5.06 -14.13 -0.18
CA ASP A 379 4.19 -14.37 -1.34
C ASP A 379 3.89 -15.87 -1.52
N LYS A 380 4.90 -16.74 -1.32
CA LYS A 380 4.70 -18.20 -1.30
C LYS A 380 3.83 -18.67 -0.13
N ILE A 381 3.77 -17.95 0.98
CA ILE A 381 2.89 -18.26 2.11
C ILE A 381 1.45 -17.79 1.82
N ILE A 382 1.27 -16.76 1.01
CA ILE A 382 -0.05 -16.28 0.62
C ILE A 382 -0.73 -17.31 -0.29
N THR A 383 -0.05 -17.78 -1.33
CA THR A 383 -0.67 -18.58 -2.41
C THR A 383 0.11 -19.82 -2.86
N GLY A 384 1.26 -20.12 -2.28
CA GLY A 384 2.07 -21.26 -2.71
C GLY A 384 1.38 -22.62 -2.53
N ASP A 385 1.92 -23.63 -3.20
CA ASP A 385 1.34 -24.97 -3.28
C ASP A 385 1.71 -25.89 -2.11
N ILE A 386 2.59 -25.43 -1.22
CA ILE A 386 3.11 -26.23 -0.11
C ILE A 386 2.26 -26.03 1.13
N GLY A 387 1.42 -27.03 1.41
CA GLY A 387 0.55 -27.05 2.60
C GLY A 387 -0.56 -26.01 2.54
N LEU A 388 -1.21 -25.78 3.68
CA LEU A 388 -2.27 -24.76 3.80
C LEU A 388 -1.65 -23.36 3.67
N ASN A 389 -2.09 -22.55 2.72
CA ASN A 389 -1.63 -21.16 2.55
C ASN A 389 -2.66 -20.15 3.13
N LEU A 390 -2.35 -18.85 3.08
CA LEU A 390 -3.28 -17.83 3.58
C LEU A 390 -4.58 -17.82 2.77
N TYR A 391 -4.47 -17.85 1.43
CA TYR A 391 -5.63 -17.85 0.52
C TYR A 391 -6.61 -18.97 0.86
N ASP A 392 -6.13 -20.19 1.07
CA ASP A 392 -6.97 -21.34 1.41
C ASP A 392 -7.78 -21.11 2.70
N THR A 393 -7.21 -20.37 3.66
CA THR A 393 -7.86 -20.12 4.96
C THR A 393 -8.90 -19.01 4.89
N ILE A 394 -8.73 -18.05 3.96
CA ILE A 394 -9.64 -16.90 3.82
C ILE A 394 -10.56 -17.00 2.58
N LYS A 395 -10.42 -18.03 1.74
CA LYS A 395 -11.16 -18.20 0.48
C LYS A 395 -12.68 -18.04 0.61
N ASN A 396 -13.25 -18.47 1.74
CA ASN A 396 -14.69 -18.36 1.99
C ASN A 396 -15.15 -16.89 2.12
N ASP A 397 -14.27 -16.01 2.59
CA ASP A 397 -14.51 -14.57 2.66
C ASP A 397 -14.26 -13.88 1.29
N LEU A 398 -13.67 -14.60 0.31
CA LEU A 398 -13.32 -14.10 -1.01
C LEU A 398 -14.27 -14.58 -2.13
N VAL A 399 -15.29 -15.40 -1.83
CA VAL A 399 -16.17 -16.06 -2.82
C VAL A 399 -16.89 -15.08 -3.76
N ASN A 400 -17.18 -13.88 -3.27
CA ASN A 400 -17.96 -12.88 -4.02
C ASN A 400 -17.10 -11.97 -4.90
N VAL A 401 -15.79 -12.20 -4.97
CA VAL A 401 -14.86 -11.41 -5.81
C VAL A 401 -14.12 -12.32 -6.77
N ASN A 402 -13.91 -11.83 -7.99
CA ASN A 402 -13.18 -12.55 -9.04
C ASN A 402 -11.66 -12.50 -8.80
N LEU A 403 -11.22 -12.90 -7.59
CA LEU A 403 -9.81 -12.90 -7.23
C LEU A 403 -9.14 -14.16 -7.76
N ASN A 404 -8.27 -14.01 -8.76
CA ASN A 404 -7.39 -15.08 -9.18
C ASN A 404 -6.29 -15.29 -8.13
N LYS A 405 -6.11 -16.53 -7.66
CA LYS A 405 -5.06 -16.96 -6.74
C LYS A 405 -3.67 -16.49 -7.20
N ASP A 406 -3.37 -16.53 -8.50
CA ASP A 406 -2.04 -16.12 -9.02
C ASP A 406 -1.77 -14.62 -8.86
N THR A 407 -2.82 -13.82 -8.82
CA THR A 407 -2.74 -12.36 -8.63
C THR A 407 -2.73 -11.96 -7.16
N PHE A 408 -2.91 -12.89 -6.22
CA PHE A 408 -2.92 -12.54 -4.80
C PHE A 408 -1.53 -12.62 -4.18
N ASN A 409 -0.78 -11.52 -4.28
CA ASN A 409 0.54 -11.36 -3.69
C ASN A 409 0.76 -9.90 -3.25
N LEU A 410 1.82 -9.63 -2.48
CA LEU A 410 2.08 -8.29 -1.94
C LEU A 410 2.31 -7.25 -3.04
N SER A 411 2.97 -7.64 -4.13
CA SER A 411 3.23 -6.75 -5.27
C SER A 411 1.92 -6.36 -5.99
N SER A 412 1.00 -7.30 -6.18
CA SER A 412 -0.31 -7.04 -6.79
C SER A 412 -1.20 -6.14 -5.93
N ILE A 413 -1.20 -6.32 -4.59
CA ILE A 413 -1.88 -5.38 -3.68
C ILE A 413 -1.34 -3.95 -3.89
N ARG A 414 -0.01 -3.82 -3.95
CA ARG A 414 0.67 -2.54 -4.16
C ARG A 414 0.35 -1.93 -5.53
N VAL A 415 0.34 -2.73 -6.60
CA VAL A 415 -0.06 -2.28 -7.95
C VAL A 415 -1.51 -1.83 -7.97
N THR A 416 -2.43 -2.58 -7.36
CA THR A 416 -3.84 -2.19 -7.24
C THR A 416 -3.99 -0.83 -6.56
N GLN A 417 -3.26 -0.56 -5.47
CA GLN A 417 -3.25 0.78 -4.84
C GLN A 417 -2.78 1.87 -5.80
N GLY A 418 -1.74 1.59 -6.60
CA GLY A 418 -1.24 2.54 -7.61
C GLY A 418 -2.26 2.84 -8.72
N ILE A 419 -2.98 1.82 -9.20
CA ILE A 419 -4.00 2.00 -10.24
C ILE A 419 -5.23 2.72 -9.68
N ILE A 420 -5.67 2.41 -8.46
CA ILE A 420 -6.75 3.14 -7.77
C ILE A 420 -6.39 4.63 -7.64
N GLU A 421 -5.18 4.94 -7.17
CA GLU A 421 -4.70 6.33 -7.07
C GLU A 421 -4.67 7.03 -8.44
N PHE A 422 -4.27 6.32 -9.50
CA PHE A 422 -4.29 6.85 -10.85
C PHE A 422 -5.71 7.14 -11.34
N LEU A 423 -6.65 6.23 -11.12
CA LEU A 423 -8.05 6.39 -11.50
C LEU A 423 -8.73 7.53 -10.73
N ASN A 424 -8.37 7.73 -9.47
CA ASN A 424 -8.89 8.81 -8.63
C ASN A 424 -8.33 10.18 -9.03
N THR A 425 -7.03 10.28 -9.33
CA THR A 425 -6.34 11.57 -9.49
C THR A 425 -5.94 11.92 -10.92
N GLY A 426 -5.88 10.94 -11.82
CA GLY A 426 -5.30 11.08 -13.16
C GLY A 426 -3.80 11.39 -13.18
N SER A 427 -3.12 11.42 -12.03
CA SER A 427 -1.78 11.99 -11.88
C SER A 427 -0.73 10.91 -11.61
N ILE A 428 0.19 10.73 -12.57
CA ILE A 428 1.37 9.88 -12.39
C ILE A 428 2.22 10.33 -11.20
N ASN A 429 2.27 11.64 -10.93
CA ASN A 429 3.03 12.17 -9.79
C ASN A 429 2.37 11.83 -8.45
N ALA A 430 1.04 11.81 -8.38
CA ALA A 430 0.32 11.37 -7.19
C ALA A 430 0.59 9.89 -6.91
N VAL A 431 0.49 9.04 -7.94
CA VAL A 431 0.82 7.62 -7.88
C VAL A 431 2.29 7.41 -7.47
N ALA A 432 3.22 8.16 -8.05
CA ALA A 432 4.65 8.10 -7.71
C ALA A 432 4.91 8.44 -6.24
N LYS A 433 4.18 9.42 -5.69
CA LYS A 433 4.24 9.78 -4.27
C LYS A 433 3.68 8.67 -3.39
N VAL A 434 2.50 8.13 -3.70
CA VAL A 434 1.86 7.03 -2.95
C VAL A 434 2.71 5.77 -2.95
N LEU A 435 3.23 5.38 -4.11
CA LEU A 435 4.09 4.21 -4.26
C LEU A 435 5.54 4.48 -3.83
N GLY A 436 5.95 5.72 -3.57
CA GLY A 436 7.33 6.07 -3.27
C GLY A 436 8.31 5.68 -4.41
N ASN A 437 7.91 5.80 -5.67
CA ASN A 437 8.72 5.54 -6.86
C ASN A 437 8.90 6.84 -7.69
N SER A 438 9.73 6.80 -8.74
CA SER A 438 9.76 7.90 -9.72
C SER A 438 8.58 7.79 -10.68
N ALA A 439 8.16 8.92 -11.26
CA ALA A 439 7.11 8.95 -12.28
C ALA A 439 7.42 8.03 -13.47
N GLN A 440 8.69 7.96 -13.88
CA GLN A 440 9.14 7.07 -14.96
C GLN A 440 8.94 5.59 -14.62
N THR A 441 9.26 5.18 -13.39
CA THR A 441 9.02 3.81 -12.93
C THR A 441 7.53 3.51 -12.83
N VAL A 442 6.70 4.47 -12.40
CA VAL A 442 5.24 4.29 -12.36
C VAL A 442 4.68 4.04 -13.77
N LEU A 443 5.05 4.87 -14.74
CA LEU A 443 4.63 4.72 -16.13
C LEU A 443 5.05 3.38 -16.73
N GLY A 444 6.30 2.98 -16.53
CA GLY A 444 6.83 1.77 -17.17
C GLY A 444 6.45 0.45 -16.48
N SER A 445 5.79 0.47 -15.32
CA SER A 445 5.69 -0.74 -14.48
C SER A 445 4.41 -0.90 -13.67
N TYR A 446 3.64 0.16 -13.43
CA TYR A 446 2.46 0.11 -12.56
C TYR A 446 1.17 0.47 -13.29
N ILE A 447 1.24 1.41 -14.24
CA ILE A 447 0.07 1.85 -14.99
C ILE A 447 0.10 1.22 -16.38
N PRO A 448 -0.91 0.42 -16.77
CA PRO A 448 -0.98 -0.12 -18.12
C PRO A 448 -1.07 0.98 -19.19
N ASP A 449 -0.34 0.83 -20.29
CA ASP A 449 -0.31 1.81 -21.39
C ASP A 449 -1.70 2.14 -21.92
N TRP A 450 -2.56 1.13 -22.08
CA TRP A 450 -3.93 1.32 -22.56
C TRP A 450 -4.75 2.19 -21.61
N LEU A 451 -4.52 2.08 -20.30
CA LEU A 451 -5.24 2.83 -19.28
C LEU A 451 -4.79 4.30 -19.31
N PHE A 452 -3.49 4.53 -19.47
CA PHE A 452 -2.94 5.87 -19.64
C PHE A 452 -3.47 6.55 -20.90
N VAL A 453 -3.44 5.85 -22.05
CA VAL A 453 -3.97 6.35 -23.32
C VAL A 453 -5.46 6.67 -23.20
N ARG A 454 -6.25 5.78 -22.60
CA ARG A 454 -7.69 5.99 -22.42
C ARG A 454 -8.00 7.17 -21.50
N HIS A 455 -7.23 7.34 -20.42
CA HIS A 455 -7.34 8.53 -19.57
C HIS A 455 -6.97 9.82 -20.32
N GLY A 456 -5.96 9.77 -21.19
CA GLY A 456 -5.61 10.88 -22.08
C GLY A 456 -6.74 11.24 -23.04
N ILE A 457 -7.35 10.24 -23.69
CA ILE A 457 -8.52 10.42 -24.57
C ILE A 457 -9.67 11.08 -23.82
N LYS A 458 -10.00 10.60 -22.61
CA LYS A 458 -11.01 11.21 -21.74
C LYS A 458 -10.70 12.68 -21.45
N SER A 459 -9.45 12.99 -21.10
CA SER A 459 -9.04 14.37 -20.77
C SER A 459 -9.19 15.32 -21.96
N VAL A 460 -8.80 14.86 -23.16
CA VAL A 460 -8.97 15.62 -24.41
C VAL A 460 -10.45 15.80 -24.74
N ARG A 461 -11.27 14.76 -24.62
CA ARG A 461 -12.72 14.82 -24.84
C ARG A 461 -13.38 15.84 -23.90
N ILE A 462 -13.08 15.77 -22.60
CA ILE A 462 -13.60 16.75 -21.61
C ILE A 462 -13.22 18.17 -22.01
N PHE A 463 -11.97 18.41 -22.41
CA PHE A 463 -11.52 19.73 -22.84
C PHE A 463 -12.23 20.22 -24.11
N GLN A 464 -12.43 19.35 -25.10
CA GLN A 464 -13.20 19.65 -26.31
C GLN A 464 -14.65 20.03 -25.96
N GLN A 465 -15.29 19.29 -25.05
CA GLN A 465 -16.65 19.61 -24.60
C GLN A 465 -16.72 20.92 -23.84
N LYS A 466 -15.72 21.25 -23.03
CA LYS A 466 -15.60 22.58 -22.41
C LYS A 466 -15.57 23.68 -23.48
N ILE A 467 -14.76 23.53 -24.53
CA ILE A 467 -14.69 24.51 -25.63
C ILE A 467 -16.07 24.69 -26.27
N VAL A 468 -16.72 23.60 -26.67
CA VAL A 468 -18.03 23.63 -27.32
C VAL A 468 -19.06 24.31 -26.42
N ILE A 469 -19.14 23.91 -25.16
CA ILE A 469 -20.12 24.43 -24.20
C ILE A 469 -19.89 25.92 -23.91
N VAL A 470 -18.64 26.33 -23.67
CA VAL A 470 -18.29 27.74 -23.38
C VAL A 470 -18.50 28.64 -24.59
N SER A 471 -18.21 28.15 -25.80
CA SER A 471 -18.39 28.89 -27.05
C SER A 471 -19.86 29.08 -27.40
N SER A 472 -20.70 28.13 -26.96
CA SER A 472 -22.10 28.02 -27.34
C SER A 472 -23.05 28.30 -26.18
N ALA A 473 -22.52 28.85 -25.09
CA ALA A 473 -23.30 29.23 -23.93
C ALA A 473 -24.45 30.15 -24.34
N ASN A 474 -25.64 29.89 -23.80
CA ASN A 474 -26.88 30.62 -24.08
C ASN A 474 -27.35 30.56 -25.54
N LYS A 475 -26.90 29.56 -26.33
CA LYS A 475 -27.43 29.29 -27.67
C LYS A 475 -28.46 28.15 -27.63
N PRO A 476 -29.55 28.25 -28.41
CA PRO A 476 -30.61 27.23 -28.39
C PRO A 476 -30.15 25.87 -28.95
N TRP A 477 -29.06 25.83 -29.70
CA TRP A 477 -28.47 24.61 -30.27
C TRP A 477 -27.33 24.03 -29.41
N LEU A 478 -27.11 24.51 -28.17
CA LEU A 478 -26.03 24.02 -27.30
C LEU A 478 -26.02 22.50 -27.14
N LEU A 479 -27.20 21.91 -26.92
CA LEU A 479 -27.35 20.45 -26.80
C LEU A 479 -26.98 19.75 -28.12
N GLU A 480 -27.49 20.25 -29.25
CA GLU A 480 -27.31 19.66 -30.58
C GLU A 480 -25.84 19.56 -31.02
N ILE A 481 -25.02 20.55 -30.65
CA ILE A 481 -23.60 20.58 -31.04
C ILE A 481 -22.67 19.97 -29.99
N SER A 482 -23.22 19.58 -28.84
CA SER A 482 -22.48 18.89 -27.78
C SER A 482 -22.60 17.36 -27.96
N ASP A 483 -21.74 16.61 -27.27
CA ASP A 483 -21.73 15.14 -27.30
C ASP A 483 -22.74 14.55 -26.27
N PHE A 484 -23.67 15.35 -25.76
CA PHE A 484 -24.66 14.92 -24.75
C PHE A 484 -26.00 14.59 -25.40
N GLU A 485 -26.57 13.43 -25.04
CA GLU A 485 -27.85 12.97 -25.58
C GLU A 485 -29.06 13.66 -24.93
N SER A 486 -28.89 14.17 -23.70
CA SER A 486 -29.96 14.83 -22.95
C SER A 486 -29.50 16.11 -22.25
N GLU A 487 -30.43 17.05 -22.07
CA GLU A 487 -30.19 18.29 -21.31
C GLU A 487 -29.76 18.02 -19.87
N LYS A 488 -30.25 16.91 -19.29
CA LYS A 488 -29.86 16.45 -17.95
C LYS A 488 -28.38 16.06 -17.88
N ASP A 489 -27.87 15.35 -18.87
CA ASP A 489 -26.47 14.92 -18.91
C ASP A 489 -25.53 16.10 -19.15
N LEU A 490 -25.96 17.04 -20.01
CA LEU A 490 -25.28 18.31 -20.22
C LEU A 490 -25.21 19.13 -18.93
N LEU A 491 -26.33 19.29 -18.20
CA LEU A 491 -26.37 19.99 -16.91
C LEU A 491 -25.48 19.32 -15.87
N LYS A 492 -25.50 17.99 -15.78
CA LYS A 492 -24.65 17.21 -14.87
C LYS A 492 -23.16 17.43 -15.17
N PHE A 493 -22.78 17.45 -16.45
CA PHE A 493 -21.42 17.75 -16.87
C PHE A 493 -21.02 19.19 -16.50
N ILE A 494 -21.88 20.17 -16.78
CA ILE A 494 -21.62 21.57 -16.45
C ILE A 494 -21.45 21.74 -14.94
N ALA A 495 -22.36 21.19 -14.14
CA ALA A 495 -22.29 21.21 -12.68
C ALA A 495 -20.98 20.62 -12.17
N LYS A 496 -20.59 19.44 -12.68
CA LYS A 496 -19.32 18.78 -12.36
C LYS A 496 -18.10 19.65 -12.67
N MET A 497 -18.06 20.26 -13.86
CA MET A 497 -16.93 21.12 -14.26
C MET A 497 -16.85 22.40 -13.43
N LEU A 498 -17.98 22.95 -12.99
CA LEU A 498 -18.03 24.11 -12.12
C LEU A 498 -17.71 23.78 -10.65
N THR A 499 -17.87 22.53 -10.22
CA THR A 499 -17.59 22.12 -8.82
C THR A 499 -16.17 21.57 -8.61
N GLU A 500 -15.66 20.76 -9.54
CA GLU A 500 -14.37 20.06 -9.39
C GLU A 500 -13.16 20.89 -9.85
N ALA A 501 -13.36 21.90 -10.69
CA ALA A 501 -12.25 22.63 -11.28
C ALA A 501 -11.72 23.71 -10.33
N THR A 502 -10.41 23.70 -10.07
CA THR A 502 -9.71 24.63 -9.17
C THR A 502 -9.64 26.09 -9.67
N GLY A 503 -10.34 26.42 -10.77
CA GLY A 503 -10.39 27.75 -11.36
C GLY A 503 -9.08 28.25 -11.98
N GLN A 504 -8.06 27.39 -12.12
CA GLN A 504 -6.73 27.81 -12.58
C GLN A 504 -6.57 27.87 -14.11
N ASP A 505 -7.45 27.23 -14.88
CA ASP A 505 -7.43 27.30 -16.34
C ASP A 505 -8.47 28.30 -16.88
N ALA A 506 -8.09 29.05 -17.91
CA ALA A 506 -8.90 30.13 -18.48
C ALA A 506 -10.28 29.68 -18.98
N MET A 507 -10.41 28.42 -19.42
CA MET A 507 -11.68 27.88 -19.93
C MET A 507 -12.65 27.57 -18.81
N THR A 508 -12.17 27.05 -17.69
CA THR A 508 -12.98 26.89 -16.47
C THR A 508 -13.47 28.25 -15.95
N ALA A 509 -12.61 29.27 -15.92
CA ALA A 509 -13.03 30.62 -15.53
C ALA A 509 -14.12 31.18 -16.44
N ASP A 510 -14.00 30.98 -17.75
CA ASP A 510 -15.03 31.37 -18.72
C ASP A 510 -16.33 30.57 -18.58
N MET A 511 -16.22 29.29 -18.23
CA MET A 511 -17.37 28.42 -17.93
C MET A 511 -18.12 28.93 -16.69
N HIS A 512 -17.41 29.28 -15.62
CA HIS A 512 -17.99 29.92 -14.44
C HIS A 512 -18.67 31.24 -14.77
N ARG A 513 -18.03 32.09 -15.59
CA ARG A 513 -18.59 33.38 -15.99
C ARG A 513 -19.88 33.23 -16.79
N LYS A 514 -19.95 32.26 -17.70
CA LYS A 514 -21.06 32.13 -18.67
C LYS A 514 -22.20 31.23 -18.21
N LEU A 515 -21.94 30.26 -17.33
CA LEU A 515 -22.87 29.15 -17.06
C LEU A 515 -23.17 28.93 -15.58
N SER A 516 -22.57 29.69 -14.65
CA SER A 516 -22.87 29.58 -13.22
C SER A 516 -24.34 29.84 -12.87
N GLY A 517 -25.04 30.66 -13.67
CA GLY A 517 -26.47 30.91 -13.53
C GLY A 517 -27.38 29.79 -14.04
N CYS A 518 -26.84 28.79 -14.75
CA CYS A 518 -27.62 27.69 -15.34
C CYS A 518 -27.78 26.48 -14.40
N VAL A 519 -27.06 26.45 -13.27
CA VAL A 519 -27.08 25.33 -12.32
C VAL A 519 -27.76 25.79 -11.02
N PRO A 520 -28.73 25.02 -10.46
CA PRO A 520 -29.37 25.36 -9.19
C PRO A 520 -28.34 25.50 -8.06
N HIS A 521 -28.44 26.57 -7.26
CA HIS A 521 -27.53 26.85 -6.13
C HIS A 521 -27.39 25.66 -5.15
N SER A 522 -28.42 24.82 -5.03
CA SER A 522 -28.42 23.62 -4.19
C SER A 522 -27.45 22.52 -4.64
N GLU A 523 -27.13 22.42 -5.94
CA GLU A 523 -26.16 21.43 -6.45
C GLU A 523 -24.71 21.94 -6.37
N ILE A 524 -24.51 23.26 -6.36
CA ILE A 524 -23.19 23.90 -6.29
C ILE A 524 -22.65 23.94 -4.85
N MET A 525 -23.53 23.99 -3.82
CA MET A 525 -23.08 24.29 -2.45
C MET A 525 -22.65 23.09 -1.59
N PHE A 526 -23.10 21.86 -1.86
CA PHE A 526 -22.88 20.75 -0.90
C PHE A 526 -21.56 19.99 -1.05
N THR A 527 -20.97 19.92 -2.25
CA THR A 527 -19.69 19.24 -2.48
C THR A 527 -18.44 20.09 -2.14
N PRO A 528 -18.38 21.42 -2.42
CA PRO A 528 -17.12 22.16 -2.33
C PRO A 528 -16.75 22.68 -0.93
N LEU A 529 -17.64 22.63 0.06
CA LEU A 529 -17.28 23.02 1.45
C LEU A 529 -16.32 22.02 2.11
N ILE A 530 -16.32 20.76 1.66
CA ILE A 530 -15.45 19.70 2.18
C ILE A 530 -14.04 19.75 1.54
N GLU A 531 -13.90 20.38 0.36
CA GLU A 531 -12.65 20.33 -0.44
C GLU A 531 -11.93 21.67 -0.63
N ARG A 532 -12.56 22.81 -0.33
CA ARG A 532 -11.88 24.13 -0.39
C ARG A 532 -10.98 24.35 0.82
N ASN A 533 -9.70 24.05 0.64
CA ASN A 533 -8.64 24.40 1.59
C ASN A 533 -8.33 25.91 1.55
N LEU A 534 -8.79 26.67 2.55
CA LEU A 534 -8.31 28.05 2.76
C LEU A 534 -6.84 27.99 3.21
N ARG A 535 -5.92 28.53 2.38
CA ARG A 535 -4.49 28.61 2.72
C ARG A 535 -4.21 29.93 3.41
N ILE A 536 -3.91 29.88 4.70
CA ILE A 536 -3.55 31.05 5.51
C ILE A 536 -2.04 31.04 5.73
N ASN A 537 -1.37 32.16 5.46
CA ASN A 537 0.04 32.32 5.80
C ASN A 537 0.18 32.71 7.28
N LEU A 538 0.65 31.79 8.11
CA LEU A 538 0.80 31.97 9.57
C LEU A 538 2.13 32.63 9.95
N CYS A 539 2.64 33.59 9.18
CA CYS A 539 3.80 34.37 9.58
C CYS A 539 3.39 35.63 10.37
N PRO A 540 4.23 36.13 11.29
CA PRO A 540 3.92 37.31 12.10
C PRO A 540 3.55 38.55 11.28
N GLU A 541 4.19 38.76 10.14
CA GLU A 541 3.98 39.93 9.29
C GLU A 541 2.63 39.91 8.56
N SER A 542 2.24 38.75 8.00
CA SER A 542 0.95 38.59 7.33
C SER A 542 -0.21 38.68 8.31
N LEU A 543 -0.10 38.01 9.47
CA LEU A 543 -1.11 38.10 10.52
C LEU A 543 -1.18 39.50 11.12
N GLY A 544 -0.04 40.18 11.30
CA GLY A 544 0.00 41.56 11.81
C GLY A 544 -0.68 42.54 10.84
N ASN A 545 -0.52 42.35 9.53
CA ASN A 545 -1.26 43.12 8.51
C ASN A 545 -2.76 42.86 8.57
N LEU A 546 -3.15 41.58 8.64
CA LEU A 546 -4.56 41.19 8.74
C LEU A 546 -5.21 41.82 9.98
N TYR A 547 -4.56 41.75 11.15
CA TYR A 547 -5.06 42.34 12.38
C TYR A 547 -5.15 43.87 12.31
N ALA A 548 -4.12 44.54 11.78
CA ALA A 548 -4.14 45.98 11.60
C ALA A 548 -5.27 46.43 10.66
N TYR A 549 -5.48 45.69 9.56
CA TYR A 549 -6.54 45.94 8.61
C TYR A 549 -7.93 45.69 9.22
N ALA A 550 -8.11 44.58 9.93
CA ALA A 550 -9.37 44.25 10.60
C ALA A 550 -9.70 45.29 11.67
N GLU A 551 -8.74 45.71 12.48
CA GLU A 551 -8.94 46.75 13.49
C GLU A 551 -9.29 48.10 12.87
N HIS A 552 -8.58 48.51 11.81
CA HIS A 552 -8.87 49.73 11.08
C HIS A 552 -10.28 49.70 10.45
N SER A 553 -10.63 48.59 9.80
CA SER A 553 -11.92 48.41 9.13
C SER A 553 -13.08 48.38 10.13
N SER A 554 -12.89 47.71 11.27
CA SER A 554 -13.87 47.64 12.36
C SER A 554 -14.08 48.98 13.08
N LYS A 555 -13.13 49.92 13.00
CA LYS A 555 -13.26 51.26 13.60
C LYS A 555 -13.72 52.34 12.62
N ASN A 556 -13.31 52.26 11.36
CA ASN A 556 -13.45 53.37 10.40
C ASN A 556 -14.46 53.11 9.26
N LEU A 557 -14.87 51.87 9.03
CA LEU A 557 -15.88 51.55 8.01
C LEU A 557 -17.26 51.33 8.65
N ASP A 558 -18.32 51.78 7.98
CA ASP A 558 -19.70 51.45 8.36
C ASP A 558 -20.11 50.03 7.88
N ASN A 559 -21.28 49.56 8.32
CA ASN A 559 -21.76 48.21 7.96
C ASN A 559 -21.99 48.00 6.46
N ASN A 560 -22.32 49.06 5.70
CA ASN A 560 -22.51 48.94 4.26
C ASN A 560 -21.16 48.82 3.55
N GLN A 561 -20.18 49.61 3.98
CA GLN A 561 -18.81 49.59 3.48
C GLN A 561 -18.09 48.28 3.82
N ARG A 562 -18.34 47.71 5.01
CA ARG A 562 -17.74 46.42 5.40
C ARG A 562 -18.22 45.24 4.57
N ASN A 563 -19.43 45.32 4.04
CA ASN A 563 -20.04 44.26 3.22
C ASN A 563 -19.88 44.51 1.71
N LEU A 564 -19.22 45.59 1.32
CA LEU A 564 -18.94 45.87 -0.08
C LEU A 564 -17.83 44.95 -0.58
N THR A 565 -18.12 44.21 -1.65
CA THR A 565 -17.18 43.27 -2.27
C THR A 565 -16.16 44.03 -3.10
N ASP A 566 -14.88 43.80 -2.83
CA ASP A 566 -13.80 44.29 -3.67
C ASP A 566 -13.79 43.54 -5.02
N GLU A 567 -13.88 44.27 -6.13
CA GLU A 567 -14.00 43.67 -7.48
C GLU A 567 -12.74 42.88 -7.90
N ALA A 568 -11.57 43.21 -7.37
CA ALA A 568 -10.31 42.56 -7.74
C ALA A 568 -10.08 41.23 -7.01
N THR A 569 -10.50 41.14 -5.75
CA THR A 569 -10.26 39.98 -4.87
C THR A 569 -11.51 39.15 -4.59
N GLY A 570 -12.71 39.72 -4.79
CA GLY A 570 -13.98 39.09 -4.46
C GLY A 570 -14.23 38.97 -2.96
N LEU A 571 -13.42 39.63 -2.11
CA LEU A 571 -13.54 39.58 -0.64
C LEU A 571 -14.21 40.85 -0.11
N THR A 572 -14.88 40.73 1.04
CA THR A 572 -15.40 41.88 1.78
C THR A 572 -14.48 42.20 2.97
N PRO A 573 -14.38 43.46 3.41
CA PRO A 573 -13.72 43.80 4.67
C PRO A 573 -14.27 42.99 5.85
N GLN A 574 -15.57 42.69 5.86
CA GLN A 574 -16.21 41.85 6.87
C GLN A 574 -15.64 40.42 6.91
N SER A 575 -15.36 39.80 5.75
CA SER A 575 -14.74 38.47 5.70
C SER A 575 -13.34 38.46 6.33
N LEU A 576 -12.55 39.53 6.14
CA LEU A 576 -11.23 39.66 6.73
C LEU A 576 -11.29 39.95 8.24
N ILE A 577 -12.29 40.71 8.70
CA ILE A 577 -12.57 40.90 10.14
C ILE A 577 -12.92 39.56 10.79
N CYS A 578 -13.86 38.79 10.22
CA CYS A 578 -14.24 37.49 10.76
C CYS A 578 -13.06 36.50 10.78
N LEU A 579 -12.21 36.52 9.74
CA LEU A 579 -11.01 35.69 9.70
C LEU A 579 -10.01 36.09 10.79
N ALA A 580 -9.80 37.39 11.02
CA ALA A 580 -8.92 37.91 12.06
C ALA A 580 -9.40 37.50 13.47
N GLU A 581 -10.70 37.60 13.72
CA GLU A 581 -11.35 37.18 14.97
C GLU A 581 -11.17 35.68 15.20
N LEU A 582 -11.49 34.86 14.18
CA LEU A 582 -11.35 33.41 14.24
C LEU A 582 -9.91 32.96 14.58
N ILE A 583 -8.90 33.57 13.93
CA ILE A 583 -7.49 33.26 14.18
C ILE A 583 -7.08 33.70 15.58
N SER A 584 -7.55 34.87 16.04
CA SER A 584 -7.23 35.40 17.37
C SER A 584 -7.82 34.53 18.48
N ASP A 585 -9.10 34.18 18.37
CA ASP A 585 -9.76 33.35 19.37
C ASP A 585 -9.21 31.92 19.39
N ALA A 586 -8.82 31.38 18.23
CA ALA A 586 -8.10 30.10 18.15
C ALA A 586 -6.71 30.16 18.82
N ALA A 587 -5.99 31.28 18.71
CA ALA A 587 -4.65 31.45 19.28
C ALA A 587 -4.66 31.71 20.81
N GLU A 588 -5.70 32.40 21.29
CA GLU A 588 -5.91 32.76 22.70
C GLU A 588 -6.58 31.64 23.51
N ASN A 589 -7.00 30.56 22.85
CA ASN A 589 -7.58 29.38 23.46
C ASN A 589 -8.82 29.68 24.32
N LYS A 590 -9.69 30.58 23.82
CA LYS A 590 -10.87 31.07 24.54
C LYS A 590 -12.03 30.06 24.61
N TYR A 591 -11.95 28.93 23.91
CA TYR A 591 -13.06 27.99 23.77
C TYR A 591 -12.78 26.62 24.41
N VAL A 592 -13.84 26.00 24.97
CA VAL A 592 -13.76 24.73 25.74
C VAL A 592 -14.62 23.61 25.11
N GLY A 593 -15.02 23.74 23.84
CA GLY A 593 -15.88 22.76 23.16
C GLY A 593 -15.16 21.92 22.08
N GLU A 594 -15.79 20.81 21.67
CA GLU A 594 -15.25 19.86 20.69
C GLU A 594 -15.14 20.47 19.28
N VAL A 595 -16.11 21.31 18.89
CA VAL A 595 -16.15 21.98 17.58
C VAL A 595 -15.02 23.01 17.48
N GLU A 596 -14.80 23.77 18.55
CA GLU A 596 -13.79 24.80 18.62
C GLU A 596 -12.37 24.21 18.69
N SER A 597 -12.21 23.07 19.35
CA SER A 597 -10.97 22.28 19.30
C SER A 597 -10.67 21.79 17.88
N ALA A 598 -11.69 21.39 17.10
CA ALA A 598 -11.51 20.99 15.70
C ALA A 598 -11.10 22.18 14.81
N ILE A 599 -11.70 23.35 15.00
CA ILE A 599 -11.33 24.60 14.31
C ILE A 599 -9.89 25.00 14.65
N GLN A 600 -9.53 25.02 15.93
CA GLN A 600 -8.17 25.34 16.37
C GLN A 600 -7.15 24.33 15.82
N SER A 601 -7.50 23.04 15.75
CA SER A 601 -6.64 22.01 15.17
C SER A 601 -6.35 22.22 13.68
N SER A 602 -7.30 22.84 12.96
CA SER A 602 -7.20 23.13 11.53
C SER A 602 -6.37 24.38 11.26
N ILE A 603 -6.40 25.37 12.16
CA ILE A 603 -5.74 26.69 11.97
C ILE A 603 -4.32 26.72 12.52
N LYS A 604 -4.03 26.05 13.66
CA LYS A 604 -2.74 26.18 14.38
C LYS A 604 -1.49 25.69 13.63
N GLY A 605 -1.66 25.14 12.43
CA GLY A 605 -0.59 24.48 11.70
C GLY A 605 -0.01 23.31 12.51
N LYS A 606 1.31 23.27 12.65
CA LYS A 606 2.02 22.14 13.30
C LYS A 606 2.04 22.22 14.83
N SER A 607 1.87 23.40 15.41
CA SER A 607 2.07 23.62 16.85
C SER A 607 1.22 24.76 17.37
N LEU A 608 0.40 24.48 18.40
CA LEU A 608 -0.38 25.51 19.09
C LEU A 608 0.52 26.54 19.76
N LEU A 609 1.63 26.09 20.37
CA LEU A 609 2.57 26.98 21.04
C LEU A 609 3.24 27.94 20.05
N GLU A 610 3.67 27.43 18.90
CA GLU A 610 4.26 28.24 17.84
C GLU A 610 3.24 29.22 17.28
N PHE A 611 2.00 28.77 17.06
CA PHE A 611 0.91 29.60 16.61
C PHE A 611 0.58 30.73 17.60
N SER A 612 0.46 30.45 18.91
CA SER A 612 0.23 31.48 19.93
C SER A 612 1.42 32.45 20.06
N LEU A 613 2.67 31.99 19.88
CA LEU A 613 3.85 32.87 19.85
C LEU A 613 3.86 33.77 18.61
N THR A 614 3.52 33.22 17.45
CA THR A 614 3.38 33.98 16.19
C THR A 614 2.25 35.00 16.30
N HIS A 615 1.10 34.62 16.87
CA HIS A 615 0.00 35.53 17.17
C HIS A 615 0.43 36.69 18.07
N LYS A 616 1.15 36.42 19.17
CA LYS A 616 1.68 37.49 20.05
C LYS A 616 2.66 38.42 19.33
N LYS A 617 3.49 37.91 18.41
CA LYS A 617 4.37 38.75 17.57
C LYS A 617 3.56 39.57 16.57
N ALA A 618 2.54 38.97 15.96
CA ALA A 618 1.63 39.62 15.02
C ALA A 618 0.85 40.77 15.65
N LEU A 619 0.37 40.62 16.89
CA LEU A 619 -0.30 41.71 17.64
C LEU A 619 0.62 42.92 17.83
N LYS A 620 1.89 42.71 18.19
CA LYS A 620 2.88 43.81 18.29
C LYS A 620 3.13 44.51 16.95
N ILE A 621 3.17 43.75 15.86
CA ILE A 621 3.30 44.31 14.51
C ILE A 621 2.05 45.10 14.13
N ALA A 622 0.86 44.60 14.49
CA ALA A 622 -0.40 45.27 14.23
C ALA A 622 -0.47 46.63 14.94
N GLU A 623 -0.12 46.70 16.23
CA GLU A 623 -0.06 47.95 17.01
C GLU A 623 0.85 49.02 16.35
N GLN A 624 1.99 48.58 15.81
CA GLN A 624 2.93 49.46 15.09
C GLN A 624 2.40 49.92 13.71
N ARG A 625 1.52 49.14 13.09
CA ARG A 625 1.01 49.40 11.74
C ARG A 625 -0.31 50.17 11.74
N VAL A 626 -1.19 49.95 12.72
CA VAL A 626 -2.46 50.69 12.87
C VAL A 626 -2.23 52.19 12.95
N SER A 627 -1.13 52.63 13.58
CA SER A 627 -0.73 54.04 13.65
C SER A 627 -0.20 54.63 12.32
N ASN A 628 0.10 53.79 11.32
CA ASN A 628 0.71 54.17 10.05
C ASN A 628 -0.20 53.96 8.82
N ILE A 629 -1.43 53.47 8.99
CA ILE A 629 -2.41 53.34 7.89
C ILE A 629 -2.90 54.73 7.48
N LYS A 630 -2.25 55.34 6.49
CA LYS A 630 -2.74 56.55 5.82
C LYS A 630 -3.89 56.19 4.87
N VAL A 631 -4.96 56.98 4.92
CA VAL A 631 -6.24 56.87 4.19
C VAL A 631 -6.12 56.78 2.64
N ALA A 632 -4.91 56.81 2.07
CA ALA A 632 -4.69 56.89 0.63
C ALA A 632 -4.59 55.54 -0.12
N ASN A 633 -4.67 54.38 0.55
CA ASN A 633 -4.41 53.07 -0.09
C ASN A 633 -5.55 52.05 0.05
N ILE A 634 -6.81 52.48 -0.05
CA ILE A 634 -7.98 51.60 0.09
C ILE A 634 -8.19 50.67 -1.14
N TYR A 635 -7.49 50.88 -2.25
CA TYR A 635 -7.71 50.11 -3.49
C TYR A 635 -6.55 49.19 -3.93
N SER A 636 -5.62 48.85 -3.03
CA SER A 636 -4.53 47.92 -3.37
C SER A 636 -4.39 46.83 -2.31
N LEU A 637 -5.22 45.80 -2.40
CA LEU A 637 -5.12 44.53 -1.66
C LEU A 637 -3.96 43.62 -2.11
N ARG A 638 -3.04 44.10 -2.97
CA ARG A 638 -2.01 43.24 -3.60
C ARG A 638 -0.89 42.74 -2.68
N GLU A 639 -0.81 43.20 -1.43
CA GLU A 639 0.27 42.82 -0.49
C GLU A 639 -0.21 42.07 0.77
N ILE A 640 -1.46 41.59 0.80
CA ILE A 640 -1.94 40.59 1.79
C ILE A 640 -2.01 39.24 1.10
#